data_AF-A0A3D1A5B7-F1
#
_entry.id   AF-A0A3D1A5B7-F1
#
_cell.length_a   1.000
_cell.length_b   1.000
_cell.length_c   1.000
_cell.angle_alpha   90.00
_cell.angle_beta   90.00
_cell.angle_gamma   90.00
#
_symmetry.space_group_name_H-M   'P 1'
#
loop_
_entity.id
_entity.type
_entity.pdbx_description
1 polymer ?
#
loop_
_entity_poly.entity_id
_entity_poly.type
_entity_poly.pdbx_seq_one_letter_code
_entity_poly.pdbx_strand_id
1 'polypeptide(L)'
;MKTAALILAALLQALPALAETRSASVYYFDHEYNLISDLAGALDEVIRSSSAIKLNRAATEITFTDGARFVIERPEDLTAEELNSTTDYADSGPVDILAGGHSVLVAPQGLLARLTPALEDKARAYFSVELRPGRRLTGTSPSGIKFTAVSLPHLAAKPLWEPTLVLRHFVSADGREEVFSSIPIPLGMNGISRKMAELAADKRSAVMLSLGAGGALAGSVLSAGPARTFKYLSDTGADIASLEMADLKNLWRWSREGGLKASSVPVEFICTNLKVSDPELARIIKPYALRNLGGEVAAFLSLVPNNEAVRAELRGAPFEVTDPADPRALQALITELRGNKKARLVVLISSLGHSDLGRLMGIGGIDALIGPKTWDNESGKRTRVDLRKWDKEAHTGPGIMVFPDSRGSGELRAEFGARGALTALEALPPPDDGREPLLYRENIYMKERIVRYFIGSGDALLPDISALGHGLFFGVRNFFNLAANITRKSFSTELAVLKVTPFGSNVAGDTPSAMVRSWLGPDEPLALVSAPGFFLKNFIRKAVPAGPREGEAPADYAEAEYFAVSGLDETGRVAGLPVNDSETYLAVLPESLIKDKPFIKRLPLPPGAPATLHEAVVSGLQAVKARHPSHPDWESAAWNETRNVTPPRDIWHLNLRNLSLEAVNTSITGPAAYSGVSESRLSADSQTRFQGSARLFSEYYSGKFRLDIGISADYGRTVLKPRSAPPLTTESVDQLVYQGELVYRMKNYNGKLGRLVIGPYASAAYDTEFSRADGAPLRKVLRGSAGLKLFEGAVMQELYAGLTTEQVYTYLPARLKHALEAGFRLSTPLRGTALMLNADGNYRRFARSRFDTVYDLKDRLDLNLKVSTRLYGDIMISPFVNYFWATGKKLTGAGANLTTGFALEYSKLFKIKR
;
A
#
# COMPACT_ATOMS: atom_id res chain seq x y z
N MET A 1 -34.61 -83.02 -13.95
CA MET A 1 -34.74 -82.08 -12.80
C MET A 1 -33.40 -81.73 -12.16
N LYS A 2 -32.53 -82.68 -11.77
CA LYS A 2 -31.21 -82.37 -11.16
C LYS A 2 -30.26 -81.58 -12.08
N THR A 3 -30.28 -81.80 -13.39
CA THR A 3 -29.49 -81.04 -14.38
C THR A 3 -29.99 -79.61 -14.60
N ALA A 4 -31.30 -79.38 -14.55
CA ALA A 4 -31.87 -78.03 -14.63
C ALA A 4 -31.56 -77.19 -13.38
N ALA A 5 -31.54 -77.82 -12.20
CA ALA A 5 -31.15 -77.15 -10.95
C ALA A 5 -29.66 -76.77 -10.92
N LEU A 6 -28.77 -77.61 -11.50
CA LEU A 6 -27.34 -77.31 -11.62
C LEU A 6 -27.05 -76.19 -12.62
N ILE A 7 -27.77 -76.16 -13.75
CA ILE A 7 -27.65 -75.07 -14.73
C ILE A 7 -28.20 -73.75 -14.16
N LEU A 8 -29.30 -73.79 -13.40
CA LEU A 8 -29.85 -72.61 -12.74
C LEU A 8 -28.92 -72.09 -11.61
N ALA A 9 -28.29 -72.97 -10.84
CA ALA A 9 -27.30 -72.61 -9.84
C ALA A 9 -26.02 -72.05 -10.45
N ALA A 10 -25.55 -72.60 -11.58
CA ALA A 10 -24.41 -72.07 -12.33
C ALA A 10 -24.73 -70.72 -13.00
N LEU A 11 -25.97 -70.53 -13.50
CA LEU A 11 -26.44 -69.23 -14.01
C LEU A 11 -26.59 -68.18 -12.89
N LEU A 12 -27.07 -68.58 -11.70
CA LEU A 12 -27.17 -67.71 -10.52
C LEU A 12 -25.78 -67.35 -9.95
N GLN A 13 -24.78 -68.23 -10.07
CA GLN A 13 -23.38 -67.93 -9.71
C GLN A 13 -22.61 -67.18 -10.81
N ALA A 14 -23.07 -67.23 -12.06
CA ALA A 14 -22.52 -66.47 -13.19
C ALA A 14 -23.21 -65.10 -13.39
N LEU A 15 -24.30 -64.82 -12.66
CA LEU A 15 -24.77 -63.45 -12.50
C LEU A 15 -23.65 -62.66 -11.83
N PRO A 16 -23.11 -61.60 -12.45
CA PRO A 16 -22.17 -60.74 -11.77
C PRO A 16 -22.85 -60.31 -10.48
N ALA A 17 -22.23 -60.60 -9.33
CA ALA A 17 -22.66 -60.04 -8.06
C ALA A 17 -22.97 -58.57 -8.32
N LEU A 18 -24.22 -58.15 -8.08
CA LEU A 18 -24.67 -56.77 -8.27
C LEU A 18 -23.56 -55.90 -7.70
N ALA A 19 -22.80 -55.28 -8.60
CA ALA A 19 -21.57 -54.64 -8.20
C ALA A 19 -21.99 -53.46 -7.34
N GLU A 20 -21.88 -53.61 -6.03
CA GLU A 20 -22.24 -52.55 -5.09
C GLU A 20 -21.41 -51.34 -5.47
N THR A 21 -22.08 -50.33 -6.03
CA THR A 21 -21.53 -49.00 -6.24
C THR A 21 -21.04 -48.52 -4.89
N ARG A 22 -19.73 -48.34 -4.76
CA ARG A 22 -19.13 -47.84 -3.51
C ARG A 22 -19.20 -46.33 -3.56
N SER A 23 -19.96 -45.73 -2.66
CA SER A 23 -19.97 -44.28 -2.47
C SER A 23 -19.01 -43.88 -1.36
N ALA A 24 -18.34 -42.75 -1.55
CA ALA A 24 -17.57 -42.08 -0.51
C ALA A 24 -17.90 -40.59 -0.49
N SER A 25 -17.75 -39.95 0.67
CA SER A 25 -18.13 -38.55 0.86
C SER A 25 -16.96 -37.72 1.39
N VAL A 26 -16.72 -36.57 0.76
CA VAL A 26 -15.84 -35.52 1.27
C VAL A 26 -16.73 -34.45 1.88
N TYR A 27 -16.77 -34.43 3.20
CA TYR A 27 -17.46 -33.41 3.97
C TYR A 27 -16.52 -32.23 4.14
N TYR A 28 -16.92 -31.03 3.70
CA TYR A 28 -16.08 -29.85 3.81
C TYR A 28 -16.76 -28.75 4.63
N PHE A 29 -15.98 -27.99 5.38
CA PHE A 29 -16.47 -26.88 6.18
C PHE A 29 -15.44 -25.76 6.34
N ASP A 30 -15.93 -24.57 6.64
CA ASP A 30 -15.15 -23.35 6.80
C ASP A 30 -15.34 -22.75 8.20
N HIS A 31 -14.33 -22.00 8.61
CA HIS A 31 -14.21 -21.35 9.90
C HIS A 31 -14.27 -19.82 9.81
N GLU A 32 -14.36 -19.26 8.60
CA GLU A 32 -14.56 -17.82 8.46
C GLU A 32 -15.94 -17.41 8.97
N TYR A 33 -15.97 -16.24 9.58
CA TYR A 33 -17.18 -15.54 9.96
C TYR A 33 -17.21 -14.21 9.23
N ASN A 34 -18.22 -14.02 8.41
CA ASN A 34 -18.38 -12.83 7.61
C ASN A 34 -19.73 -12.17 7.90
N LEU A 35 -19.79 -10.87 7.72
CA LEU A 35 -21.01 -10.07 7.80
C LEU A 35 -21.04 -9.16 6.60
N ILE A 36 -21.80 -9.56 5.59
CA ILE A 36 -21.94 -8.85 4.32
C ILE A 36 -23.31 -8.18 4.29
N SER A 37 -23.33 -6.85 4.18
CA SER A 37 -24.57 -6.07 4.06
C SER A 37 -24.75 -5.58 2.63
N ASP A 38 -25.08 -6.51 1.73
CA ASP A 38 -25.23 -6.24 0.29
C ASP A 38 -26.27 -5.13 0.00
N LEU A 39 -27.39 -5.15 0.71
CA LEU A 39 -28.46 -4.17 0.55
C LEU A 39 -28.12 -2.79 1.09
N ALA A 40 -27.22 -2.67 2.07
CA ALA A 40 -26.80 -1.35 2.56
C ALA A 40 -26.05 -0.59 1.45
N GLY A 41 -25.07 -1.24 0.82
CA GLY A 41 -24.32 -0.64 -0.30
C GLY A 41 -25.22 -0.20 -1.46
N ALA A 42 -26.18 -1.05 -1.85
CA ALA A 42 -27.16 -0.73 -2.88
C ALA A 42 -28.08 0.44 -2.46
N LEU A 43 -28.53 0.45 -1.20
CA LEU A 43 -29.36 1.53 -0.66
C LEU A 43 -28.64 2.88 -0.70
N ASP A 44 -27.36 2.93 -0.34
CA ASP A 44 -26.61 4.18 -0.36
C ASP A 44 -26.36 4.71 -1.75
N GLU A 45 -26.16 3.84 -2.73
CA GLU A 45 -26.11 4.25 -4.14
C GLU A 45 -27.45 4.83 -4.59
N VAL A 46 -28.56 4.18 -4.25
CA VAL A 46 -29.91 4.66 -4.56
C VAL A 46 -30.17 6.02 -3.89
N ILE A 47 -29.87 6.16 -2.60
CA ILE A 47 -30.05 7.42 -1.87
C ILE A 47 -29.23 8.54 -2.52
N ARG A 48 -27.95 8.30 -2.83
CA ARG A 48 -27.08 9.32 -3.48
C ARG A 48 -27.55 9.70 -4.89
N SER A 49 -28.16 8.77 -5.61
CA SER A 49 -28.71 9.03 -6.95
C SER A 49 -30.06 9.75 -6.91
N SER A 50 -30.71 9.81 -5.75
CA SER A 50 -32.04 10.40 -5.57
C SER A 50 -31.95 11.83 -5.05
N SER A 51 -32.67 12.76 -5.68
CA SER A 51 -32.86 14.11 -5.13
C SER A 51 -33.94 14.17 -4.04
N ALA A 52 -34.77 13.13 -3.93
CA ALA A 52 -35.91 13.08 -3.01
C ALA A 52 -35.57 12.52 -1.62
N ILE A 53 -34.42 11.85 -1.49
CA ILE A 53 -33.97 11.23 -0.25
C ILE A 53 -32.56 11.70 0.01
N LYS A 54 -32.30 12.20 1.22
CA LYS A 54 -30.97 12.62 1.63
C LYS A 54 -30.50 11.78 2.81
N LEU A 55 -29.33 11.14 2.69
CA LEU A 55 -28.70 10.48 3.84
C LEU A 55 -28.23 11.54 4.84
N ASN A 56 -28.73 11.46 6.08
CA ASN A 56 -28.31 12.34 7.17
C ASN A 56 -27.09 11.75 7.89
N ARG A 57 -27.16 10.46 8.25
CA ARG A 57 -26.08 9.69 8.90
C ARG A 57 -26.33 8.19 8.78
N ALA A 58 -25.30 7.37 8.92
CA ALA A 58 -25.43 5.94 9.18
C ALA A 58 -24.90 5.58 10.59
N ALA A 59 -25.40 4.48 11.16
CA ALA A 59 -24.88 3.91 12.40
C ALA A 59 -24.87 2.39 12.32
N THR A 60 -23.88 1.76 12.94
CA THR A 60 -23.82 0.30 13.11
C THR A 60 -23.95 -0.05 14.58
N GLU A 61 -24.88 -0.96 14.89
CA GLU A 61 -25.10 -1.48 16.24
C GLU A 61 -25.01 -3.02 16.23
N ILE A 62 -24.67 -3.60 17.37
CA ILE A 62 -24.75 -5.06 17.57
C ILE A 62 -26.22 -5.45 17.73
N THR A 63 -26.67 -6.46 17.00
CA THR A 63 -28.00 -7.07 17.16
C THR A 63 -27.90 -8.59 17.07
N PHE A 64 -29.03 -9.28 17.04
CA PHE A 64 -29.09 -10.74 17.00
C PHE A 64 -30.06 -11.26 15.94
N THR A 65 -29.76 -12.46 15.43
CA THR A 65 -30.65 -13.22 14.56
C THR A 65 -30.53 -14.72 14.79
N ASP A 66 -31.63 -15.46 14.71
CA ASP A 66 -31.61 -16.92 14.62
C ASP A 66 -31.73 -17.41 13.16
N GLY A 67 -31.53 -16.55 12.17
CA GLY A 67 -31.70 -16.86 10.75
C GLY A 67 -33.13 -16.69 10.21
N ALA A 68 -34.17 -16.81 11.03
CA ALA A 68 -35.56 -16.53 10.63
C ALA A 68 -36.12 -15.26 11.26
N ARG A 69 -35.63 -14.90 12.44
CA ARG A 69 -36.00 -13.73 13.21
C ARG A 69 -34.78 -12.82 13.34
N PHE A 70 -35.00 -11.52 13.20
CA PHE A 70 -33.95 -10.50 13.24
C PHE A 70 -34.38 -9.41 14.22
N VAL A 71 -33.59 -9.17 15.27
CA VAL A 71 -33.88 -8.09 16.21
C VAL A 71 -33.62 -6.74 15.54
N ILE A 72 -34.64 -5.89 15.47
CA ILE A 72 -34.59 -4.56 14.84
C ILE A 72 -34.55 -3.42 15.85
N GLU A 73 -35.06 -3.63 17.07
CA GLU A 73 -34.99 -2.69 18.19
C GLU A 73 -34.58 -3.45 19.44
N ARG A 74 -33.47 -3.02 20.04
CA ARG A 74 -32.76 -3.72 21.10
C ARG A 74 -32.41 -2.76 22.23
N PRO A 75 -32.79 -3.05 23.47
CA PRO A 75 -32.17 -2.47 24.66
C PRO A 75 -30.72 -2.94 24.84
N GLU A 76 -29.86 -2.11 25.44
CA GLU A 76 -28.43 -2.40 25.58
C GLU A 76 -28.13 -3.70 26.35
N ASP A 77 -28.98 -4.02 27.33
CA ASP A 77 -28.89 -5.16 28.26
C ASP A 77 -29.41 -6.48 27.68
N LEU A 78 -30.05 -6.47 26.51
CA LEU A 78 -30.50 -7.71 25.85
C LEU A 78 -29.30 -8.60 25.49
N THR A 79 -29.34 -9.89 25.77
CA THR A 79 -28.26 -10.82 25.41
C THR A 79 -28.77 -11.96 24.53
N ALA A 80 -27.86 -12.69 23.89
CA ALA A 80 -28.23 -13.91 23.17
C ALA A 80 -28.87 -14.94 24.12
N GLU A 81 -28.44 -15.01 25.38
CA GLU A 81 -29.00 -15.92 26.39
C GLU A 81 -30.45 -15.56 26.76
N GLU A 82 -30.75 -14.28 26.93
CA GLU A 82 -32.11 -13.76 27.12
C GLU A 82 -33.00 -14.08 25.91
N LEU A 83 -32.47 -13.93 24.69
CA LEU A 83 -33.21 -14.24 23.46
C LEU A 83 -33.47 -15.76 23.29
N ASN A 84 -32.49 -16.60 23.62
CA ASN A 84 -32.60 -18.06 23.58
C ASN A 84 -33.61 -18.59 24.61
N SER A 85 -33.82 -17.87 25.71
CA SER A 85 -34.80 -18.21 26.74
C SER A 85 -36.17 -17.55 26.51
N THR A 86 -36.30 -16.65 25.53
CA THR A 86 -37.57 -16.01 25.17
C THR A 86 -38.41 -16.93 24.29
N THR A 87 -39.51 -17.45 24.84
CA THR A 87 -40.47 -18.30 24.11
C THR A 87 -41.66 -17.54 23.54
N ASP A 88 -41.98 -16.38 24.12
CA ASP A 88 -43.24 -15.68 23.85
C ASP A 88 -43.00 -14.43 23.00
N TYR A 89 -43.65 -14.41 21.84
CA TYR A 89 -43.61 -13.30 20.88
C TYR A 89 -45.03 -12.89 20.53
N ALA A 90 -45.35 -11.61 20.72
CA ALA A 90 -46.61 -11.03 20.28
C ALA A 90 -46.49 -10.56 18.83
N ASP A 91 -47.37 -11.03 17.95
CA ASP A 91 -47.47 -10.52 16.57
C ASP A 91 -48.04 -9.09 16.59
N SER A 92 -47.24 -8.13 16.14
CA SER A 92 -47.59 -6.71 16.10
C SER A 92 -48.03 -6.25 14.70
N GLY A 93 -48.09 -7.17 13.73
CA GLY A 93 -48.60 -6.92 12.38
C GLY A 93 -47.61 -7.21 11.25
N PRO A 94 -48.08 -7.14 9.99
CA PRO A 94 -47.26 -7.37 8.82
C PRO A 94 -46.22 -6.25 8.63
N VAL A 95 -45.06 -6.62 8.10
CA VAL A 95 -44.01 -5.68 7.69
C VAL A 95 -43.44 -6.13 6.35
N ASP A 96 -43.33 -5.21 5.40
CA ASP A 96 -42.64 -5.48 4.15
C ASP A 96 -41.14 -5.38 4.36
N ILE A 97 -40.40 -6.36 3.84
CA ILE A 97 -38.94 -6.36 3.85
C ILE A 97 -38.40 -6.58 2.44
N LEU A 98 -37.21 -6.08 2.16
CA LEU A 98 -36.44 -6.50 1.01
C LEU A 98 -35.40 -7.51 1.47
N ALA A 99 -35.43 -8.69 0.85
CA ALA A 99 -34.39 -9.70 0.98
C ALA A 99 -33.53 -9.67 -0.28
N GLY A 100 -32.22 -9.69 -0.12
CA GLY A 100 -31.30 -9.68 -1.25
C GLY A 100 -29.87 -9.97 -0.82
N GLY A 101 -29.18 -10.79 -1.60
CA GLY A 101 -27.84 -11.29 -1.26
C GLY A 101 -27.84 -11.94 0.13
N HIS A 102 -27.03 -11.38 1.03
CA HIS A 102 -26.84 -11.83 2.41
C HIS A 102 -27.38 -10.85 3.44
N SER A 103 -28.42 -10.10 3.08
CA SER A 103 -28.97 -9.10 3.99
C SER A 103 -30.46 -8.94 3.86
N VAL A 104 -31.06 -8.42 4.93
CA VAL A 104 -32.47 -8.04 5.00
C VAL A 104 -32.53 -6.54 5.25
N LEU A 105 -33.33 -5.85 4.45
CA LEU A 105 -33.61 -4.42 4.63
C LEU A 105 -35.04 -4.24 5.12
N VAL A 106 -35.16 -3.62 6.29
CA VAL A 106 -36.42 -3.21 6.90
C VAL A 106 -36.54 -1.70 6.76
N ALA A 107 -37.65 -1.21 6.20
CA ALA A 107 -37.91 0.21 6.00
C ALA A 107 -39.28 0.65 6.53
N PRO A 108 -39.51 1.96 6.67
CA PRO A 108 -40.83 2.50 6.98
C PRO A 108 -41.86 2.17 5.90
N GLN A 109 -43.12 1.98 6.30
CA GLN A 109 -44.20 1.61 5.39
C GLN A 109 -44.36 2.66 4.27
N GLY A 110 -44.46 2.20 3.02
CA GLY A 110 -44.66 3.03 1.82
C GLY A 110 -43.37 3.48 1.12
N LEU A 111 -42.24 3.61 1.82
CA LEU A 111 -40.96 3.98 1.19
C LEU A 111 -40.29 2.80 0.47
N LEU A 112 -40.43 1.59 1.01
CA LEU A 112 -39.81 0.39 0.44
C LEU A 112 -40.28 0.13 -0.99
N ALA A 113 -41.61 0.13 -1.22
CA ALA A 113 -42.21 -0.08 -2.53
C ALA A 113 -41.74 0.94 -3.58
N ARG A 114 -41.44 2.18 -3.17
CA ARG A 114 -40.92 3.24 -4.05
C ARG A 114 -39.46 3.00 -4.42
N LEU A 115 -38.67 2.39 -3.53
CA LEU A 115 -37.23 2.18 -3.71
C LEU A 115 -36.87 0.82 -4.31
N THR A 116 -37.73 -0.19 -4.18
CA THR A 116 -37.49 -1.54 -4.69
C THR A 116 -37.02 -1.57 -6.14
N PRO A 117 -37.65 -0.87 -7.12
CA PRO A 117 -37.19 -0.94 -8.51
C PRO A 117 -35.78 -0.38 -8.71
N ALA A 118 -35.41 0.68 -7.96
CA ALA A 118 -34.08 1.27 -8.03
C ALA A 118 -33.03 0.35 -7.36
N LEU A 119 -33.39 -0.27 -6.23
CA LEU A 119 -32.54 -1.25 -5.56
C LEU A 119 -32.32 -2.50 -6.42
N GLU A 120 -33.38 -3.02 -7.04
CA GLU A 120 -33.30 -4.14 -7.99
C GLU A 120 -32.40 -3.82 -9.18
N ASP A 121 -32.54 -2.63 -9.78
CA ASP A 121 -31.71 -2.21 -10.91
C ASP A 121 -30.22 -2.13 -10.54
N LYS A 122 -29.90 -1.56 -9.37
CA LYS A 122 -28.53 -1.46 -8.86
C LYS A 122 -27.94 -2.81 -8.45
N ALA A 123 -28.74 -3.67 -7.83
CA ALA A 123 -28.30 -4.98 -7.36
C ALA A 123 -28.23 -6.04 -8.46
N ARG A 124 -28.94 -5.88 -9.59
CA ARG A 124 -29.11 -6.91 -10.65
C ARG A 124 -27.81 -7.55 -11.13
N ALA A 125 -26.72 -6.79 -11.15
CA ALA A 125 -25.41 -7.29 -11.57
C ALA A 125 -24.78 -8.27 -10.56
N TYR A 126 -25.25 -8.27 -9.32
CA TYR A 126 -24.62 -8.96 -8.19
C TYR A 126 -25.55 -9.97 -7.51
N PHE A 127 -26.82 -9.64 -7.30
CA PHE A 127 -27.78 -10.52 -6.62
C PHE A 127 -29.24 -10.14 -6.92
N SER A 128 -30.16 -11.07 -6.70
CA SER A 128 -31.61 -10.80 -6.76
C SER A 128 -32.08 -10.06 -5.50
N VAL A 129 -32.90 -9.04 -5.69
CA VAL A 129 -33.61 -8.34 -4.62
C VAL A 129 -35.09 -8.65 -4.75
N GLU A 130 -35.73 -9.02 -3.65
CA GLU A 130 -37.13 -9.43 -3.65
C GLU A 130 -37.87 -8.82 -2.47
N LEU A 131 -39.06 -8.26 -2.74
CA LEU A 131 -40.00 -7.84 -1.71
C LEU A 131 -40.66 -9.09 -1.11
N ARG A 132 -40.49 -9.28 0.20
CA ARG A 132 -41.03 -10.43 0.92
C ARG A 132 -41.91 -9.95 2.08
N PRO A 133 -43.03 -10.63 2.36
CA PRO A 133 -43.82 -10.35 3.56
C PRO A 133 -43.12 -10.91 4.79
N GLY A 134 -42.95 -10.07 5.81
CA GLY A 134 -42.51 -10.44 7.15
C GLY A 134 -43.58 -10.16 8.20
N ARG A 135 -43.30 -10.56 9.45
CA ARG A 135 -44.12 -10.24 10.62
C ARG A 135 -43.29 -9.50 11.64
N ARG A 136 -43.79 -8.36 12.13
CA ARG A 136 -43.15 -7.66 13.23
C ARG A 136 -43.59 -8.31 14.53
N LEU A 137 -42.62 -8.70 15.35
CA LEU A 137 -42.83 -9.35 16.63
C LEU A 137 -42.37 -8.41 17.75
N THR A 138 -43.13 -8.36 18.84
CA THR A 138 -42.68 -7.79 20.11
C THR A 138 -42.41 -8.93 21.08
N GLY A 139 -41.17 -9.01 21.57
CA GLY A 139 -40.75 -9.99 22.56
C GLY A 139 -40.55 -9.34 23.93
N THR A 140 -40.75 -10.12 24.99
CA THR A 140 -40.33 -9.76 26.35
C THR A 140 -39.50 -10.91 26.88
N SER A 141 -38.23 -10.63 27.21
CA SER A 141 -37.33 -11.65 27.74
C SER A 141 -37.73 -12.09 29.15
N PRO A 142 -37.20 -13.22 29.67
CA PRO A 142 -37.48 -13.65 31.04
C PRO A 142 -37.12 -12.60 32.10
N SER A 143 -36.09 -11.79 31.86
CA SER A 143 -35.70 -10.67 32.72
C SER A 143 -36.57 -9.41 32.54
N GLY A 144 -37.62 -9.47 31.71
CA GLY A 144 -38.55 -8.36 31.46
C GLY A 144 -38.08 -7.37 30.40
N ILE A 145 -37.03 -7.68 29.64
CA ILE A 145 -36.46 -6.80 28.62
C ILE A 145 -37.35 -6.85 27.38
N LYS A 146 -37.93 -5.71 26.98
CA LYS A 146 -38.78 -5.60 25.78
C LYS A 146 -37.95 -5.34 24.54
N PHE A 147 -38.24 -6.04 23.45
CA PHE A 147 -37.53 -5.85 22.17
C PHE A 147 -38.47 -6.07 20.97
N THR A 148 -38.06 -5.57 19.80
CA THR A 148 -38.79 -5.77 18.55
C THR A 148 -37.94 -6.58 17.57
N ALA A 149 -38.55 -7.58 16.95
CA ALA A 149 -37.93 -8.41 15.92
C ALA A 149 -38.79 -8.47 14.66
N VAL A 150 -38.18 -8.84 13.53
CA VAL A 150 -38.88 -9.19 12.29
C VAL A 150 -38.70 -10.66 12.03
N SER A 151 -39.81 -11.38 11.87
CA SER A 151 -39.85 -12.78 11.50
C SER A 151 -40.11 -12.93 10.01
N LEU A 152 -39.30 -13.78 9.37
CA LEU A 152 -39.33 -14.12 7.96
C LEU A 152 -39.74 -15.58 7.81
N PRO A 153 -41.03 -15.89 7.57
CA PRO A 153 -41.54 -17.26 7.62
C PRO A 153 -40.97 -18.21 6.57
N HIS A 154 -40.30 -17.68 5.54
CA HIS A 154 -39.67 -18.44 4.48
C HIS A 154 -38.24 -18.89 4.80
N LEU A 155 -37.65 -18.36 5.88
CA LEU A 155 -36.33 -18.76 6.36
C LEU A 155 -36.44 -19.76 7.50
N ALA A 156 -35.46 -20.66 7.61
CA ALA A 156 -35.40 -21.64 8.69
C ALA A 156 -34.80 -21.01 9.95
N ALA A 157 -35.50 -21.15 11.08
CA ALA A 157 -35.00 -20.73 12.38
C ALA A 157 -33.90 -21.69 12.85
N LYS A 158 -32.81 -21.14 13.36
CA LYS A 158 -31.71 -21.87 13.99
C LYS A 158 -32.00 -22.07 15.48
N PRO A 159 -31.35 -23.06 16.13
CA PRO A 159 -31.60 -23.36 17.53
C PRO A 159 -31.24 -22.24 18.50
N LEU A 160 -30.25 -21.41 18.14
CA LEU A 160 -29.75 -20.32 18.98
C LEU A 160 -29.63 -19.04 18.17
N TRP A 161 -29.86 -17.92 18.86
CA TRP A 161 -29.60 -16.57 18.37
C TRP A 161 -28.09 -16.33 18.23
N GLU A 162 -27.69 -15.89 17.05
CA GLU A 162 -26.33 -15.50 16.71
C GLU A 162 -26.20 -13.97 16.73
N PRO A 163 -25.04 -13.43 17.13
CA PRO A 163 -24.77 -12.01 17.00
C PRO A 163 -24.62 -11.64 15.52
N THR A 164 -25.13 -10.47 15.17
CA THR A 164 -24.98 -9.82 13.87
C THR A 164 -24.91 -8.30 14.08
N LEU A 165 -25.03 -7.54 12.99
CA LEU A 165 -25.03 -6.08 13.01
C LEU A 165 -26.38 -5.55 12.51
N VAL A 166 -26.76 -4.35 12.92
CA VAL A 166 -27.81 -3.58 12.24
C VAL A 166 -27.20 -2.27 11.78
N LEU A 167 -27.27 -2.04 10.48
CA LEU A 167 -26.85 -0.80 9.82
C LEU A 167 -28.09 0.08 9.66
N ARG A 168 -28.16 1.15 10.45
CA ARG A 168 -29.24 2.14 10.41
C ARG A 168 -28.85 3.29 9.52
N HIS A 169 -29.61 3.54 8.46
CA HIS A 169 -29.49 4.74 7.62
C HIS A 169 -30.61 5.70 8.00
N PHE A 170 -30.24 6.83 8.57
CA PHE A 170 -31.14 7.91 8.91
C PHE A 170 -31.23 8.82 7.69
N VAL A 171 -32.39 8.89 7.06
CA VAL A 171 -32.58 9.64 5.82
C VAL A 171 -33.68 10.67 5.99
N SER A 172 -33.51 11.82 5.36
CA SER A 172 -34.58 12.80 5.17
C SER A 172 -35.33 12.47 3.89
N ALA A 173 -36.60 12.10 3.99
CA ALA A 173 -37.50 11.87 2.85
C ALA A 173 -38.80 12.66 3.08
N ASP A 174 -39.23 13.43 2.08
CA ASP A 174 -40.47 14.23 2.13
C ASP A 174 -40.59 15.13 3.40
N GLY A 175 -39.45 15.64 3.89
CA GLY A 175 -39.38 16.51 5.07
C GLY A 175 -39.48 15.79 6.42
N ARG A 176 -39.46 14.45 6.45
CA ARG A 176 -39.42 13.62 7.65
C ARG A 176 -38.11 12.86 7.72
N GLU A 177 -37.65 12.61 8.95
CA GLU A 177 -36.54 11.68 9.17
C GLU A 177 -37.10 10.26 9.27
N GLU A 178 -36.49 9.37 8.49
CA GLU A 178 -36.93 7.99 8.28
C GLU A 178 -35.71 7.08 8.48
N VAL A 179 -35.91 5.87 9.00
CA VAL A 179 -34.81 4.96 9.35
C VAL A 179 -34.92 3.65 8.58
N PHE A 180 -33.90 3.37 7.77
CA PHE A 180 -33.72 2.09 7.09
C PHE A 180 -32.78 1.21 7.91
N SER A 181 -33.20 -0.01 8.23
CA SER A 181 -32.40 -0.96 9.01
C SER A 181 -31.99 -2.12 8.10
N SER A 182 -30.72 -2.16 7.72
CA SER A 182 -30.13 -3.28 6.98
C SER A 182 -29.44 -4.22 7.95
N ILE A 183 -29.75 -5.51 7.88
CA ILE A 183 -29.23 -6.52 8.79
C ILE A 183 -28.54 -7.59 7.94
N PRO A 184 -27.22 -7.77 8.05
CA PRO A 184 -26.52 -8.86 7.40
C PRO A 184 -26.90 -10.18 8.06
N ILE A 185 -27.00 -11.22 7.24
CA ILE A 185 -27.19 -12.60 7.66
C ILE A 185 -25.80 -13.11 8.06
N PRO A 186 -25.60 -13.57 9.30
CA PRO A 186 -24.37 -14.21 9.75
C PRO A 186 -23.92 -15.33 8.84
N LEU A 187 -22.76 -15.14 8.25
CA LEU A 187 -22.15 -16.05 7.30
C LEU A 187 -21.05 -16.84 8.02
N GLY A 188 -21.15 -18.17 7.98
CA GLY A 188 -20.12 -19.13 8.37
C GLY A 188 -19.99 -19.37 9.86
N MET A 189 -18.99 -20.18 10.23
CA MET A 189 -18.91 -20.84 11.55
C MET A 189 -20.22 -21.54 11.97
N ASN A 190 -21.02 -21.98 10.99
CA ASN A 190 -22.35 -22.58 11.16
C ASN A 190 -22.43 -24.02 10.62
N GLY A 191 -21.37 -24.49 9.97
CA GLY A 191 -21.47 -25.53 8.95
C GLY A 191 -21.31 -26.99 9.39
N ILE A 192 -20.86 -27.28 10.61
CA ILE A 192 -20.60 -28.67 11.00
C ILE A 192 -21.84 -29.24 11.66
N SER A 193 -22.70 -29.92 10.90
CA SER A 193 -23.79 -30.68 11.50
C SER A 193 -23.23 -31.87 12.28
N ARG A 194 -23.91 -32.27 13.37
CA ARG A 194 -23.47 -33.43 14.15
C ARG A 194 -23.47 -34.69 13.29
N LYS A 195 -24.49 -34.85 12.43
CA LYS A 195 -24.56 -35.93 11.45
C LYS A 195 -23.39 -35.93 10.46
N MET A 196 -22.94 -34.76 10.01
CA MET A 196 -21.74 -34.67 9.16
C MET A 196 -20.50 -35.23 9.86
N ALA A 197 -20.28 -34.87 11.13
CA ALA A 197 -19.17 -35.40 11.92
C ALA A 197 -19.31 -36.91 12.22
N GLU A 198 -20.52 -37.38 12.52
CA GLU A 198 -20.82 -38.81 12.72
C GLU A 198 -20.58 -39.63 11.44
N LEU A 199 -21.03 -39.13 10.28
CA LEU A 199 -20.81 -39.79 8.99
C LEU A 199 -19.33 -39.76 8.59
N ALA A 200 -18.62 -38.66 8.87
CA ALA A 200 -17.18 -38.54 8.64
C ALA A 200 -16.32 -39.33 9.64
N ALA A 201 -16.91 -39.92 10.68
CA ALA A 201 -16.18 -40.77 11.62
C ALA A 201 -15.74 -42.10 10.99
N ASP A 202 -16.49 -42.61 9.98
CA ASP A 202 -16.05 -43.76 9.19
C ASP A 202 -15.04 -43.33 8.12
N LYS A 203 -13.76 -43.36 8.50
CA LYS A 203 -12.64 -42.95 7.63
C LYS A 203 -12.44 -43.82 6.38
N ARG A 204 -13.20 -44.90 6.21
CA ARG A 204 -13.19 -45.73 4.99
C ARG A 204 -14.16 -45.23 3.93
N SER A 205 -15.23 -44.56 4.35
CA SER A 205 -16.28 -44.05 3.47
C SER A 205 -16.32 -42.53 3.43
N ALA A 206 -15.70 -41.83 4.37
CA ALA A 206 -15.73 -40.39 4.40
C ALA A 206 -14.45 -39.72 4.92
N VAL A 207 -14.25 -38.47 4.50
CA VAL A 207 -13.19 -37.57 4.97
C VAL A 207 -13.81 -36.24 5.36
N MET A 208 -13.36 -35.70 6.49
CA MET A 208 -13.68 -34.36 6.95
C MET A 208 -12.56 -33.39 6.55
N LEU A 209 -12.88 -32.43 5.70
CA LEU A 209 -11.98 -31.44 5.14
C LEU A 209 -12.30 -30.06 5.70
N SER A 210 -11.34 -29.43 6.35
CA SER A 210 -11.41 -28.02 6.68
C SER A 210 -10.82 -27.17 5.55
N LEU A 211 -11.54 -26.12 5.16
CA LEU A 211 -11.14 -25.18 4.10
C LEU A 211 -10.14 -24.11 4.56
N GLY A 212 -9.71 -24.13 5.82
CA GLY A 212 -8.71 -23.21 6.38
C GLY A 212 -8.29 -23.63 7.79
N ALA A 213 -7.22 -23.09 8.37
CA ALA A 213 -6.94 -23.32 9.80
C ALA A 213 -7.63 -22.30 10.73
N GLY A 214 -8.49 -21.44 10.19
CA GLY A 214 -9.19 -20.36 10.92
C GLY A 214 -8.37 -19.06 11.05
N GLY A 215 -7.33 -18.88 10.24
CA GLY A 215 -6.26 -17.92 10.46
C GLY A 215 -6.61 -16.43 10.47
N ALA A 216 -7.64 -15.99 9.73
CA ALA A 216 -7.98 -14.56 9.66
C ALA A 216 -8.62 -14.02 10.96
N LEU A 217 -9.48 -14.82 11.61
CA LEU A 217 -10.27 -14.40 12.77
C LEU A 217 -9.73 -14.97 14.09
N ALA A 218 -9.22 -16.21 14.09
CA ALA A 218 -8.63 -16.81 15.29
C ALA A 218 -7.30 -16.13 15.69
N GLY A 219 -6.54 -15.63 14.70
CA GLY A 219 -5.25 -14.99 14.93
C GLY A 219 -5.34 -13.56 15.48
N SER A 220 -6.38 -12.80 15.12
CA SER A 220 -6.56 -11.38 15.44
C SER A 220 -7.45 -11.15 16.66
N VAL A 221 -8.60 -11.84 16.74
CA VAL A 221 -9.60 -11.64 17.81
C VAL A 221 -9.36 -12.56 19.01
N LEU A 222 -8.95 -13.80 18.75
CA LEU A 222 -8.90 -14.83 19.80
C LEU A 222 -7.52 -15.03 20.40
N SER A 223 -6.45 -14.55 19.73
CA SER A 223 -5.06 -14.91 20.08
C SER A 223 -4.94 -16.42 20.35
N ALA A 224 -5.69 -17.23 19.60
CA ALA A 224 -5.74 -18.66 19.84
C ALA A 224 -4.38 -19.22 19.46
N GLY A 225 -3.59 -19.61 20.46
CA GLY A 225 -2.33 -20.31 20.23
C GLY A 225 -2.56 -21.65 19.53
N PRO A 226 -1.49 -22.26 18.98
CA PRO A 226 -1.58 -23.47 18.15
C PRO A 226 -2.37 -24.60 18.83
N ALA A 227 -2.22 -24.77 20.16
CA ALA A 227 -2.92 -25.79 20.91
C ALA A 227 -4.46 -25.67 20.83
N ARG A 228 -5.02 -24.46 20.92
CA ARG A 228 -6.48 -24.26 20.84
C ARG A 228 -6.98 -24.49 19.43
N THR A 229 -6.27 -23.99 18.43
CA THR A 229 -6.62 -24.18 17.01
C THR A 229 -6.61 -25.67 16.64
N PHE A 230 -5.56 -26.39 17.03
CA PHE A 230 -5.45 -27.81 16.72
C PHE A 230 -6.43 -28.66 17.52
N LYS A 231 -6.71 -28.31 18.78
CA LYS A 231 -7.77 -28.96 19.55
C LYS A 231 -9.13 -28.77 18.87
N TYR A 232 -9.45 -27.55 18.45
CA TYR A 232 -10.71 -27.26 17.75
C TYR A 232 -10.84 -28.08 16.45
N LEU A 233 -9.81 -28.08 15.58
CA LEU A 233 -9.83 -28.91 14.37
C LEU A 233 -9.98 -30.41 14.70
N SER A 234 -9.30 -30.89 15.75
CA SER A 234 -9.47 -32.26 16.22
C SER A 234 -10.88 -32.56 16.75
N ASP A 235 -11.48 -31.65 17.52
CA ASP A 235 -12.82 -31.80 18.09
C ASP A 235 -13.90 -31.82 17.00
N THR A 236 -13.64 -31.13 15.88
CA THR A 236 -14.51 -31.19 14.68
C THR A 236 -14.37 -32.48 13.86
N GLY A 237 -13.38 -33.31 14.18
CA GLY A 237 -13.08 -34.54 13.46
C GLY A 237 -12.38 -34.33 12.11
N ALA A 238 -11.78 -33.15 11.88
CA ALA A 238 -11.07 -32.82 10.65
C ALA A 238 -9.90 -33.78 10.40
N ASP A 239 -9.81 -34.30 9.18
CA ASP A 239 -8.70 -35.15 8.74
C ASP A 239 -7.63 -34.36 8.01
N ILE A 240 -8.06 -33.31 7.30
CA ILE A 240 -7.25 -32.48 6.41
C ILE A 240 -7.68 -31.03 6.65
N ALA A 241 -6.71 -30.11 6.68
CA ALA A 241 -6.96 -28.68 6.65
C ALA A 241 -6.16 -28.04 5.50
N SER A 242 -6.82 -27.36 4.57
CA SER A 242 -6.10 -26.49 3.62
C SER A 242 -5.56 -25.26 4.32
N LEU A 243 -4.40 -24.79 3.89
CA LEU A 243 -3.80 -23.56 4.42
C LEU A 243 -4.09 -22.36 3.53
N GLU A 244 -4.48 -21.27 4.17
CA GLU A 244 -4.61 -19.95 3.55
C GLU A 244 -3.42 -19.06 3.91
N MET A 245 -3.36 -17.87 3.29
CA MET A 245 -2.27 -16.92 3.55
C MET A 245 -2.17 -16.51 5.03
N ALA A 246 -3.31 -16.30 5.69
CA ALA A 246 -3.35 -15.97 7.11
C ALA A 246 -2.86 -17.14 7.99
N ASP A 247 -3.12 -18.38 7.58
CA ASP A 247 -2.67 -19.57 8.31
C ASP A 247 -1.15 -19.72 8.24
N LEU A 248 -0.54 -19.45 7.08
CA LEU A 248 0.92 -19.48 6.92
C LEU A 248 1.61 -18.49 7.86
N LYS A 249 1.08 -17.26 7.98
CA LYS A 249 1.60 -16.26 8.93
C LYS A 249 1.51 -16.75 10.38
N ASN A 250 0.37 -17.33 10.75
CA ASN A 250 0.16 -17.84 12.10
C ASN A 250 1.11 -19.00 12.41
N LEU A 251 1.25 -19.97 11.51
CA LEU A 251 2.16 -21.10 11.66
C LEU A 251 3.62 -20.64 11.76
N TRP A 252 4.04 -19.68 10.96
CA TRP A 252 5.38 -19.11 11.06
C TRP A 252 5.61 -18.39 12.39
N ARG A 253 4.63 -17.59 12.85
CA ARG A 253 4.68 -16.94 14.17
C ARG A 253 4.80 -17.98 15.29
N TRP A 254 3.92 -18.98 15.31
CA TRP A 254 3.91 -20.03 16.33
C TRP A 254 5.19 -20.88 16.33
N SER A 255 5.78 -21.12 15.16
CA SER A 255 7.09 -21.77 15.04
C SER A 255 8.17 -20.96 15.77
N ARG A 256 8.24 -19.65 15.52
CA ARG A 256 9.22 -18.75 16.16
C ARG A 256 9.02 -18.60 17.66
N GLU A 257 7.77 -18.65 18.12
CA GLU A 257 7.40 -18.60 19.54
C GLU A 257 7.58 -19.96 20.24
N GLY A 258 7.95 -21.02 19.51
CA GLY A 258 8.09 -22.38 20.05
C GLY A 258 6.76 -23.10 20.32
N GLY A 259 5.63 -22.50 19.95
CA GLY A 259 4.29 -23.02 20.21
C GLY A 259 3.95 -24.31 19.46
N LEU A 260 4.61 -24.59 18.33
CA LEU A 260 4.37 -25.83 17.53
C LEU A 260 4.91 -27.10 18.18
N LYS A 261 5.88 -26.99 19.10
CA LYS A 261 6.51 -28.16 19.75
C LYS A 261 5.60 -28.87 20.75
N ALA A 262 4.56 -28.18 21.23
CA ALA A 262 3.70 -28.64 22.32
C ALA A 262 2.42 -29.36 21.86
N SER A 263 2.19 -29.50 20.54
CA SER A 263 0.92 -30.06 20.03
C SER A 263 1.11 -31.36 19.25
N SER A 264 0.49 -32.43 19.72
CA SER A 264 0.25 -33.65 18.94
C SER A 264 -0.96 -33.44 18.04
N VAL A 265 -0.76 -33.20 16.75
CA VAL A 265 -1.86 -32.85 15.83
C VAL A 265 -2.27 -34.07 15.00
N PRO A 266 -3.53 -34.54 15.08
CA PRO A 266 -4.05 -35.60 14.21
C PRO A 266 -4.41 -35.12 12.79
N VAL A 267 -4.50 -33.81 12.57
CA VAL A 267 -4.91 -33.17 11.30
C VAL A 267 -3.68 -32.96 10.39
N GLU A 268 -3.82 -33.29 9.11
CA GLU A 268 -2.81 -32.97 8.09
C GLU A 268 -3.07 -31.60 7.46
N PHE A 269 -2.11 -30.68 7.55
CA PHE A 269 -2.19 -29.40 6.85
C PHE A 269 -1.63 -29.54 5.44
N ILE A 270 -2.35 -29.04 4.45
CA ILE A 270 -1.92 -29.12 3.05
C ILE A 270 -1.77 -27.73 2.40
N CYS A 271 -0.72 -27.57 1.60
CA CYS A 271 -0.50 -26.45 0.70
C CYS A 271 0.42 -26.89 -0.46
N THR A 272 -0.16 -27.04 -1.66
CA THR A 272 0.47 -27.68 -2.81
C THR A 272 1.53 -26.82 -3.48
N ASN A 273 1.27 -25.53 -3.66
CA ASN A 273 2.21 -24.61 -4.30
C ASN A 273 3.15 -23.94 -3.29
N LEU A 274 3.48 -24.65 -2.21
CA LEU A 274 4.32 -24.15 -1.12
C LEU A 274 5.48 -25.10 -0.87
N LYS A 275 6.70 -24.56 -0.95
CA LYS A 275 7.91 -25.25 -0.52
C LYS A 275 8.34 -24.70 0.84
N VAL A 276 8.49 -25.61 1.80
CA VAL A 276 8.80 -25.28 3.19
C VAL A 276 10.25 -25.68 3.50
N SER A 277 11.09 -24.70 3.84
CA SER A 277 12.52 -24.95 4.16
C SER A 277 12.76 -25.26 5.64
N ASP A 278 11.85 -24.84 6.51
CA ASP A 278 11.92 -25.13 7.95
C ASP A 278 11.49 -26.58 8.24
N PRO A 279 12.32 -27.40 8.90
CA PRO A 279 12.00 -28.81 9.14
C PRO A 279 10.82 -29.06 10.08
N GLU A 280 10.54 -28.16 11.04
CA GLU A 280 9.40 -28.32 11.95
C GLU A 280 8.09 -28.05 11.22
N LEU A 281 8.05 -26.98 10.41
CA LEU A 281 6.90 -26.65 9.57
C LEU A 281 6.70 -27.69 8.46
N ALA A 282 7.75 -28.20 7.82
CA ALA A 282 7.66 -29.24 6.79
C ALA A 282 7.16 -30.60 7.31
N ARG A 283 7.26 -30.84 8.63
CA ARG A 283 6.64 -32.02 9.25
C ARG A 283 5.12 -31.91 9.29
N ILE A 284 4.60 -30.71 9.50
CA ILE A 284 3.18 -30.42 9.72
C ILE A 284 2.47 -30.09 8.40
N ILE A 285 3.13 -29.31 7.54
CA ILE A 285 2.60 -28.87 6.24
C ILE A 285 3.07 -29.82 5.14
N LYS A 286 2.11 -30.44 4.45
CA LYS A 286 2.33 -31.38 3.35
C LYS A 286 1.94 -30.75 2.01
N PRO A 287 2.56 -31.15 0.89
CA PRO A 287 2.14 -30.68 -0.44
C PRO A 287 0.77 -31.24 -0.86
N TYR A 288 0.37 -32.39 -0.31
CA TYR A 288 -0.91 -33.03 -0.57
C TYR A 288 -1.23 -34.03 0.56
N ALA A 289 -2.49 -34.45 0.64
CA ALA A 289 -2.92 -35.54 1.52
C ALA A 289 -3.52 -36.68 0.69
N LEU A 290 -3.31 -37.92 1.13
CA LEU A 290 -3.88 -39.13 0.53
C LEU A 290 -4.80 -39.81 1.54
N ARG A 291 -5.99 -40.21 1.10
CA ARG A 291 -6.97 -40.95 1.93
C ARG A 291 -7.53 -42.12 1.14
N ASN A 292 -7.85 -43.21 1.84
CA ASN A 292 -8.55 -44.34 1.23
C ASN A 292 -10.06 -44.13 1.42
N LEU A 293 -10.76 -43.84 0.33
CA LEU A 293 -12.18 -43.51 0.29
C LEU A 293 -12.91 -44.48 -0.64
N GLY A 294 -13.88 -45.22 -0.10
CA GLY A 294 -14.62 -46.22 -0.88
C GLY A 294 -13.75 -47.39 -1.37
N GLY A 295 -12.59 -47.61 -0.73
CA GLY A 295 -11.59 -48.60 -1.16
C GLY A 295 -10.60 -48.10 -2.21
N GLU A 296 -10.71 -46.84 -2.64
CA GLU A 296 -9.84 -46.22 -3.64
C GLU A 296 -9.03 -45.06 -3.03
N VAL A 297 -7.91 -44.70 -3.67
CA VAL A 297 -7.08 -43.58 -3.20
C VAL A 297 -7.66 -42.25 -3.70
N ALA A 298 -7.94 -41.34 -2.78
CA ALA A 298 -8.28 -39.95 -3.04
C ALA A 298 -7.10 -39.04 -2.65
N ALA A 299 -6.77 -38.09 -3.53
CA ALA A 299 -5.74 -37.08 -3.32
C ALA A 299 -6.37 -35.70 -3.10
N PHE A 300 -5.84 -34.95 -2.15
CA PHE A 300 -6.29 -33.61 -1.79
C PHE A 300 -5.15 -32.62 -1.98
N LEU A 301 -5.45 -31.56 -2.73
CA LEU A 301 -4.53 -30.49 -3.12
C LEU A 301 -5.10 -29.16 -2.65
N SER A 302 -4.24 -28.21 -2.32
CA SER A 302 -4.67 -26.85 -1.94
C SER A 302 -3.73 -25.79 -2.47
N LEU A 303 -4.26 -24.62 -2.84
CA LEU A 303 -3.46 -23.54 -3.45
C LEU A 303 -3.65 -22.22 -2.72
N VAL A 304 -2.55 -21.50 -2.54
CA VAL A 304 -2.54 -20.10 -2.10
C VAL A 304 -2.14 -19.17 -3.25
N PRO A 305 -2.59 -17.89 -3.27
CA PRO A 305 -2.20 -16.94 -4.31
C PRO A 305 -0.68 -16.72 -4.39
N ASN A 306 -0.13 -16.52 -5.60
CA ASN A 306 1.28 -16.12 -5.82
C ASN A 306 1.37 -14.74 -6.47
N ASN A 307 1.12 -13.69 -5.70
CA ASN A 307 1.30 -12.31 -6.15
C ASN A 307 2.44 -11.60 -5.39
N GLU A 308 2.79 -10.37 -5.77
CA GLU A 308 3.87 -9.62 -5.10
C GLU A 308 3.55 -9.36 -3.63
N ALA A 309 2.29 -9.08 -3.26
CA ALA A 309 1.94 -8.86 -1.86
C ALA A 309 2.15 -10.12 -1.02
N VAL A 310 1.72 -11.29 -1.47
CA VAL A 310 1.97 -12.57 -0.78
C VAL A 310 3.46 -12.78 -0.55
N ARG A 311 4.28 -12.59 -1.60
CA ARG A 311 5.74 -12.72 -1.49
C ARG A 311 6.36 -11.66 -0.57
N ALA A 312 5.78 -10.47 -0.50
CA ALA A 312 6.21 -9.42 0.41
C ALA A 312 5.83 -9.72 1.86
N GLU A 313 4.65 -10.29 2.10
CA GLU A 313 4.16 -10.67 3.43
C GLU A 313 4.89 -11.87 4.01
N LEU A 314 5.25 -12.86 3.17
CA LEU A 314 6.04 -14.01 3.56
C LEU A 314 7.55 -13.76 3.46
N ARG A 315 7.99 -12.51 3.26
CA ARG A 315 9.41 -12.18 3.13
C ARG A 315 10.16 -12.52 4.43
N GLY A 316 11.14 -13.42 4.31
CA GLY A 316 11.92 -13.93 5.44
C GLY A 316 11.26 -15.11 6.18
N ALA A 317 10.06 -15.53 5.77
CA ALA A 317 9.47 -16.78 6.21
C ALA A 317 10.16 -17.97 5.53
N PRO A 318 10.10 -19.18 6.11
CA PRO A 318 10.67 -20.39 5.51
C PRO A 318 9.79 -20.98 4.40
N PHE A 319 9.14 -20.11 3.63
CA PHE A 319 8.11 -20.42 2.66
C PHE A 319 8.50 -19.86 1.29
N GLU A 320 8.48 -20.72 0.28
CA GLU A 320 8.63 -20.36 -1.12
C GLU A 320 7.33 -20.74 -1.84
N VAL A 321 6.54 -19.75 -2.21
CA VAL A 321 5.27 -19.94 -2.93
C VAL A 321 5.56 -19.98 -4.43
N THR A 322 5.26 -21.11 -5.07
CA THR A 322 5.36 -21.28 -6.52
C THR A 322 4.08 -20.79 -7.19
N ASP A 323 4.18 -20.38 -8.45
CA ASP A 323 3.01 -19.91 -9.21
C ASP A 323 1.97 -21.04 -9.34
N PRO A 324 0.76 -20.89 -8.74
CA PRO A 324 -0.29 -21.88 -8.88
C PRO A 324 -0.79 -22.01 -10.32
N ALA A 325 -0.51 -21.01 -11.17
CA ALA A 325 -0.83 -21.01 -12.59
C ALA A 325 0.29 -21.58 -13.48
N ASP A 326 1.40 -22.09 -12.93
CA ASP A 326 2.35 -22.88 -13.71
C ASP A 326 1.71 -24.24 -14.05
N PRO A 327 1.22 -24.45 -15.29
CA PRO A 327 0.48 -25.66 -15.63
C PRO A 327 1.38 -26.88 -15.54
N ARG A 328 2.71 -26.72 -15.68
CA ARG A 328 3.64 -27.85 -15.69
C ARG A 328 3.82 -28.42 -14.30
N ALA A 329 3.97 -27.58 -13.28
CA ALA A 329 4.19 -28.03 -11.90
C ALA A 329 2.97 -28.77 -11.34
N LEU A 330 1.78 -28.17 -11.45
CA LEU A 330 0.55 -28.78 -10.96
C LEU A 330 0.16 -30.01 -11.78
N GLN A 331 0.28 -29.97 -13.12
CA GLN A 331 0.00 -31.14 -13.97
C GLN A 331 0.98 -32.29 -13.70
N ALA A 332 2.26 -32.01 -13.46
CA ALA A 332 3.24 -33.05 -13.12
C ALA A 332 2.87 -33.73 -11.81
N LEU A 333 2.47 -32.97 -10.79
CA LEU A 333 2.00 -33.54 -9.53
C LEU A 333 0.71 -34.36 -9.72
N ILE A 334 -0.28 -33.86 -10.46
CA ILE A 334 -1.50 -34.62 -10.77
C ILE A 334 -1.17 -35.93 -11.49
N THR A 335 -0.23 -35.89 -12.43
CA THR A 335 0.25 -37.06 -13.16
C THR A 335 0.93 -38.06 -12.22
N GLU A 336 1.76 -37.60 -11.29
CA GLU A 336 2.36 -38.44 -10.24
C GLU A 336 1.29 -39.07 -9.35
N LEU A 337 0.30 -38.29 -8.91
CA LEU A 337 -0.78 -38.76 -8.04
C LEU A 337 -1.61 -39.84 -8.73
N ARG A 338 -1.98 -39.64 -9.99
CA ARG A 338 -2.76 -40.63 -10.75
C ARG A 338 -1.94 -41.86 -11.15
N GLY A 339 -0.67 -41.67 -11.53
CA GLY A 339 0.21 -42.74 -11.98
C GLY A 339 0.82 -43.54 -10.83
N ASN A 340 1.68 -42.88 -10.04
CA ASN A 340 2.49 -43.54 -9.00
C ASN A 340 1.67 -43.80 -7.73
N LYS A 341 0.84 -42.84 -7.31
CA LYS A 341 0.01 -42.97 -6.10
C LYS A 341 -1.35 -43.61 -6.37
N LYS A 342 -1.68 -43.85 -7.65
CA LYS A 342 -2.92 -44.49 -8.11
C LYS A 342 -4.18 -43.77 -7.61
N ALA A 343 -4.14 -42.45 -7.46
CA ALA A 343 -5.28 -41.64 -7.06
C ALA A 343 -6.40 -41.74 -8.12
N ARG A 344 -7.58 -42.18 -7.68
CA ARG A 344 -8.81 -42.27 -8.49
C ARG A 344 -9.69 -41.03 -8.37
N LEU A 345 -9.54 -40.30 -7.28
CA LEU A 345 -10.18 -39.02 -7.02
C LEU A 345 -9.10 -37.97 -6.70
N VAL A 346 -9.16 -36.80 -7.34
CA VAL A 346 -8.29 -35.64 -7.09
C VAL A 346 -9.17 -34.44 -6.79
N VAL A 347 -9.15 -33.99 -5.55
CA VAL A 347 -9.88 -32.82 -5.05
C VAL A 347 -8.91 -31.65 -4.90
N LEU A 348 -9.16 -30.55 -5.62
CA LEU A 348 -8.39 -29.31 -5.52
C LEU A 348 -9.17 -28.28 -4.71
N ILE A 349 -8.52 -27.65 -3.73
CA ILE A 349 -9.08 -26.60 -2.89
C ILE A 349 -8.36 -25.29 -3.25
N SER A 350 -9.11 -24.29 -3.70
CA SER A 350 -8.52 -23.06 -4.22
C SER A 350 -8.96 -21.85 -3.41
N SER A 351 -8.00 -21.20 -2.75
CA SER A 351 -8.18 -19.85 -2.16
C SER A 351 -7.82 -18.74 -3.16
N LEU A 352 -7.71 -19.05 -4.45
CA LEU A 352 -7.40 -18.08 -5.51
C LEU A 352 -8.63 -17.23 -5.86
N GLY A 353 -8.41 -15.97 -6.26
CA GLY A 353 -9.48 -15.09 -6.75
C GLY A 353 -10.09 -15.55 -8.07
N HIS A 354 -11.23 -14.98 -8.45
CA HIS A 354 -11.98 -15.34 -9.67
C HIS A 354 -11.13 -15.30 -10.96
N SER A 355 -10.25 -14.30 -11.09
CA SER A 355 -9.37 -14.15 -12.26
C SER A 355 -8.36 -15.30 -12.40
N ASP A 356 -7.84 -15.80 -11.29
CA ASP A 356 -6.89 -16.92 -11.24
C ASP A 356 -7.59 -18.28 -11.32
N LEU A 357 -8.81 -18.39 -10.79
CA LEU A 357 -9.65 -19.59 -10.88
C LEU A 357 -9.91 -19.98 -12.34
N GLY A 358 -10.11 -19.00 -13.22
CA GLY A 358 -10.28 -19.23 -14.66
C GLY A 358 -9.10 -19.95 -15.31
N ARG A 359 -7.88 -19.83 -14.76
CA ARG A 359 -6.69 -20.55 -15.27
C ARG A 359 -6.67 -22.01 -14.83
N LEU A 360 -7.20 -22.32 -13.65
CA LEU A 360 -7.32 -23.69 -13.15
C LEU A 360 -8.30 -24.52 -14.00
N MET A 361 -9.24 -23.86 -14.68
CA MET A 361 -10.19 -24.51 -15.58
C MET A 361 -9.57 -25.18 -16.79
N GLY A 362 -8.30 -24.88 -17.12
CA GLY A 362 -7.54 -25.51 -18.20
C GLY A 362 -6.67 -26.69 -17.76
N ILE A 363 -6.66 -27.05 -16.48
CA ILE A 363 -5.77 -28.08 -15.92
C ILE A 363 -6.47 -29.43 -15.89
N GLY A 364 -5.92 -30.39 -16.64
CA GLY A 364 -6.50 -31.72 -16.80
C GLY A 364 -6.23 -32.63 -15.61
N GLY A 365 -7.19 -33.53 -15.32
CA GLY A 365 -7.04 -34.55 -14.28
C GLY A 365 -7.34 -34.07 -12.86
N ILE A 366 -8.00 -32.93 -12.69
CA ILE A 366 -8.70 -32.56 -11.45
C ILE A 366 -10.12 -33.11 -11.56
N ASP A 367 -10.62 -33.79 -10.53
CA ASP A 367 -11.99 -34.36 -10.56
C ASP A 367 -12.99 -33.38 -9.96
N ALA A 368 -12.64 -32.79 -8.81
CA ALA A 368 -13.44 -31.79 -8.14
C ALA A 368 -12.59 -30.57 -7.76
N LEU A 369 -13.15 -29.38 -7.97
CA LEU A 369 -12.57 -28.11 -7.55
C LEU A 369 -13.49 -27.44 -6.54
N ILE A 370 -13.03 -27.31 -5.30
CA ILE A 370 -13.66 -26.48 -4.27
C ILE A 370 -13.07 -25.07 -4.45
N GLY A 371 -13.88 -24.17 -4.99
CA GLY A 371 -13.50 -22.79 -5.30
C GLY A 371 -13.35 -21.90 -4.06
N PRO A 372 -12.97 -20.63 -4.26
CA PRO A 372 -12.90 -19.66 -3.18
C PRO A 372 -14.26 -19.50 -2.49
N LYS A 373 -14.23 -19.00 -1.26
CA LYS A 373 -15.43 -18.70 -0.47
C LYS A 373 -16.15 -17.53 -1.12
N THR A 374 -17.07 -17.80 -2.03
CA THR A 374 -17.83 -16.77 -2.74
C THR A 374 -19.14 -16.43 -2.04
N TRP A 375 -19.54 -17.24 -1.04
CA TRP A 375 -20.71 -17.03 -0.20
C TRP A 375 -21.94 -16.64 -1.00
N ASP A 376 -22.17 -17.20 -2.19
CA ASP A 376 -23.33 -16.83 -3.02
C ASP A 376 -24.48 -17.83 -2.80
N ASN A 377 -25.73 -17.40 -2.86
CA ASN A 377 -26.90 -18.29 -2.74
C ASN A 377 -27.01 -19.30 -3.89
N GLU A 378 -26.33 -19.06 -5.02
CA GLU A 378 -26.22 -20.03 -6.11
C GLU A 378 -25.33 -21.24 -5.75
N SER A 379 -24.46 -21.07 -4.75
CA SER A 379 -23.55 -22.10 -4.27
C SER A 379 -24.26 -23.03 -3.27
N GLY A 380 -24.08 -24.35 -3.41
CA GLY A 380 -24.83 -25.36 -2.64
C GLY A 380 -26.04 -25.98 -3.35
N LYS A 381 -26.32 -25.63 -4.60
CA LYS A 381 -27.29 -26.37 -5.44
C LYS A 381 -26.80 -27.81 -5.64
N ARG A 382 -27.71 -28.76 -5.42
CA ARG A 382 -27.47 -30.18 -5.71
C ARG A 382 -27.06 -30.32 -7.17
N THR A 383 -25.81 -30.69 -7.40
CA THR A 383 -25.23 -30.79 -8.74
C THR A 383 -24.61 -32.16 -8.89
N ARG A 384 -25.09 -32.94 -9.85
CA ARG A 384 -24.55 -34.27 -10.15
C ARG A 384 -23.96 -34.28 -11.55
N VAL A 385 -22.76 -34.84 -11.67
CA VAL A 385 -22.06 -35.05 -12.93
C VAL A 385 -21.73 -36.54 -13.05
N ASP A 386 -22.28 -37.18 -14.08
CA ASP A 386 -21.94 -38.58 -14.40
C ASP A 386 -20.66 -38.62 -15.24
N LEU A 387 -19.64 -39.30 -14.73
CA LEU A 387 -18.27 -39.31 -15.25
C LEU A 387 -18.00 -40.59 -16.06
N ARG A 388 -18.85 -40.86 -17.07
CA ARG A 388 -18.72 -42.06 -17.90
C ARG A 388 -17.44 -41.96 -18.76
N LYS A 389 -16.53 -42.94 -18.63
CA LYS A 389 -15.21 -43.00 -19.30
C LYS A 389 -14.24 -41.87 -18.89
N TRP A 390 -14.44 -41.28 -17.73
CA TRP A 390 -13.59 -40.20 -17.23
C TRP A 390 -12.11 -40.58 -17.12
N ASP A 391 -11.83 -41.86 -16.87
CA ASP A 391 -10.48 -42.44 -16.82
C ASP A 391 -9.83 -42.66 -18.21
N LYS A 392 -10.58 -42.53 -19.31
CA LYS A 392 -10.13 -42.84 -20.68
C LYS A 392 -10.04 -41.63 -21.60
N GLU A 393 -10.67 -40.52 -21.22
CA GLU A 393 -10.75 -39.30 -22.03
C GLU A 393 -9.85 -38.21 -21.43
N ALA A 394 -9.26 -37.38 -22.29
CA ALA A 394 -8.48 -36.23 -21.85
C ALA A 394 -9.45 -35.07 -21.58
N HIS A 395 -9.55 -34.65 -20.32
CA HIS A 395 -10.44 -33.56 -19.91
C HIS A 395 -9.67 -32.26 -19.80
N THR A 396 -10.31 -31.17 -20.24
CA THR A 396 -9.69 -29.84 -20.21
C THR A 396 -9.85 -29.13 -18.87
N GLY A 397 -10.70 -29.62 -17.95
CA GLY A 397 -10.96 -28.98 -16.67
C GLY A 397 -11.60 -29.92 -15.63
N PRO A 398 -11.99 -29.39 -14.45
CA PRO A 398 -12.57 -30.19 -13.37
C PRO A 398 -13.92 -30.78 -13.76
N GLY A 399 -14.20 -32.01 -13.30
CA GLY A 399 -15.48 -32.68 -13.52
C GLY A 399 -16.64 -32.01 -12.80
N ILE A 400 -16.40 -31.47 -11.60
CA ILE A 400 -17.35 -30.63 -10.86
C ILE A 400 -16.63 -29.47 -10.18
N MET A 401 -17.28 -28.32 -10.12
CA MET A 401 -16.84 -27.17 -9.34
C MET A 401 -17.88 -26.89 -8.25
N VAL A 402 -17.40 -26.67 -7.03
CA VAL A 402 -18.24 -26.42 -5.87
C VAL A 402 -17.76 -25.15 -5.20
N PHE A 403 -18.69 -24.24 -4.93
CA PHE A 403 -18.44 -23.09 -4.08
C PHE A 403 -19.14 -23.33 -2.73
N PRO A 404 -18.47 -23.07 -1.59
CA PRO A 404 -19.12 -23.15 -0.28
C PRO A 404 -20.26 -22.12 -0.17
N ASP A 405 -21.41 -22.56 0.33
CA ASP A 405 -22.59 -21.72 0.55
C ASP A 405 -22.46 -20.80 1.78
N SER A 406 -23.52 -20.07 2.10
CA SER A 406 -23.60 -19.20 3.28
C SER A 406 -23.36 -19.90 4.63
N ARG A 407 -23.56 -21.23 4.68
CA ARG A 407 -23.27 -22.06 5.86
C ARG A 407 -21.78 -22.37 5.96
N GLY A 408 -21.05 -22.22 4.86
CA GLY A 408 -19.64 -22.53 4.74
C GLY A 408 -19.38 -24.04 4.82
N SER A 409 -20.32 -24.88 4.39
CA SER A 409 -20.16 -26.35 4.48
C SER A 409 -20.92 -27.10 3.39
N GLY A 410 -20.54 -28.35 3.15
CA GLY A 410 -21.25 -29.23 2.23
C GLY A 410 -20.66 -30.63 2.13
N GLU A 411 -21.20 -31.40 1.20
CA GLU A 411 -20.78 -32.77 0.90
C GLU A 411 -20.45 -32.88 -0.60
N LEU A 412 -19.24 -33.35 -0.91
CA LEU A 412 -18.88 -33.84 -2.23
C LEU A 412 -18.88 -35.36 -2.20
N ARG A 413 -19.91 -35.97 -2.79
CA ARG A 413 -20.06 -37.42 -2.89
C ARG A 413 -19.43 -37.93 -4.18
N ALA A 414 -18.57 -38.94 -4.05
CA ALA A 414 -17.95 -39.66 -5.14
C ALA A 414 -18.51 -41.09 -5.22
N GLU A 415 -18.87 -41.53 -6.42
CA GLU A 415 -19.28 -42.90 -6.69
C GLU A 415 -18.20 -43.62 -7.50
N PHE A 416 -17.84 -44.81 -7.04
CA PHE A 416 -16.88 -45.68 -7.70
C PHE A 416 -17.57 -46.92 -8.26
N GLY A 417 -17.28 -47.23 -9.53
CA GLY A 417 -17.75 -48.44 -10.18
C GLY A 417 -16.99 -49.69 -9.72
N ALA A 418 -17.39 -50.86 -10.24
CA ALA A 418 -16.86 -52.18 -9.86
C ALA A 418 -15.33 -52.35 -9.96
N ARG A 419 -14.65 -51.50 -10.75
CA ARG A 419 -13.19 -51.51 -10.97
C ARG A 419 -12.47 -50.35 -10.28
N GLY A 420 -13.13 -49.61 -9.39
CA GLY A 420 -12.55 -48.45 -8.72
C GLY A 420 -12.51 -47.18 -9.57
N ALA A 421 -13.05 -47.21 -10.80
CA ALA A 421 -13.15 -46.02 -11.63
C ALA A 421 -14.21 -45.07 -11.06
N LEU A 422 -13.89 -43.78 -10.99
CA LEU A 422 -14.82 -42.73 -10.60
C LEU A 422 -15.93 -42.63 -11.66
N THR A 423 -17.18 -42.88 -11.28
CA THR A 423 -18.33 -42.94 -12.19
C THR A 423 -19.28 -41.76 -12.06
N ALA A 424 -19.31 -41.10 -10.90
CA ALA A 424 -20.08 -39.87 -10.72
C ALA A 424 -19.49 -39.03 -9.58
N LEU A 425 -19.72 -37.72 -9.67
CA LEU A 425 -19.53 -36.77 -8.58
C LEU A 425 -20.83 -36.02 -8.33
N GLU A 426 -21.12 -35.78 -7.07
CA GLU A 426 -22.32 -35.08 -6.65
C GLU A 426 -22.00 -34.10 -5.53
N ALA A 427 -22.24 -32.82 -5.76
CA ALA A 427 -22.20 -31.79 -4.73
C ALA A 427 -23.58 -31.70 -4.07
N LEU A 428 -23.59 -31.77 -2.74
CA LEU A 428 -24.77 -31.78 -1.89
C LEU A 428 -24.63 -30.72 -0.78
N PRO A 429 -25.74 -30.13 -0.33
CA PRO A 429 -25.75 -29.35 0.90
C PRO A 429 -25.36 -30.25 2.10
N PRO A 430 -24.91 -29.67 3.23
CA PRO A 430 -24.60 -30.44 4.41
C PRO A 430 -25.84 -31.23 4.88
N PRO A 431 -25.67 -32.45 5.40
CA PRO A 431 -26.80 -33.28 5.80
C PRO A 431 -27.52 -32.65 6.99
N ASP A 432 -28.81 -32.37 6.81
CA ASP A 432 -29.68 -31.95 7.90
C ASP A 432 -30.00 -33.15 8.82
N ASP A 433 -30.00 -32.86 10.11
CA ASP A 433 -30.36 -33.80 11.17
C ASP A 433 -31.28 -33.18 12.23
N GLY A 434 -31.70 -31.92 12.07
CA GLY A 434 -32.56 -31.19 13.01
C GLY A 434 -31.96 -31.00 14.40
N ARG A 435 -30.68 -31.36 14.63
CA ARG A 435 -29.99 -31.21 15.91
C ARG A 435 -29.17 -29.93 15.91
N GLU A 436 -28.80 -29.49 17.11
CA GLU A 436 -27.83 -28.41 17.28
C GLU A 436 -26.49 -28.78 16.59
N PRO A 437 -25.92 -27.90 15.75
CA PRO A 437 -24.63 -28.15 15.10
C PRO A 437 -23.52 -28.49 16.10
N LEU A 438 -22.49 -29.20 15.65
CA LEU A 438 -21.34 -29.53 16.48
C LEU A 438 -20.56 -28.24 16.83
N LEU A 439 -20.24 -28.07 18.12
CA LEU A 439 -19.57 -26.88 18.67
C LEU A 439 -20.34 -25.57 18.42
N TYR A 440 -21.67 -25.63 18.25
CA TYR A 440 -22.47 -24.46 17.88
C TYR A 440 -22.41 -23.34 18.93
N ARG A 441 -22.47 -23.67 20.22
CA ARG A 441 -22.36 -22.69 21.32
C ARG A 441 -20.99 -22.03 21.35
N GLU A 442 -19.93 -22.81 21.19
CA GLU A 442 -18.57 -22.31 21.13
C GLU A 442 -18.37 -21.39 19.92
N ASN A 443 -18.96 -21.76 18.77
CA ASN A 443 -18.93 -20.93 17.56
C ASN A 443 -19.70 -19.62 17.78
N ILE A 444 -20.88 -19.65 18.40
CA ILE A 444 -21.65 -18.44 18.73
C ILE A 444 -20.87 -17.54 19.69
N TYR A 445 -20.27 -18.11 20.73
CA TYR A 445 -19.42 -17.36 21.65
C TYR A 445 -18.23 -16.71 20.92
N MET A 446 -17.62 -17.41 19.97
CA MET A 446 -16.56 -16.84 19.12
C MET A 446 -17.08 -15.70 18.23
N LYS A 447 -18.22 -15.86 17.58
CA LYS A 447 -18.87 -14.80 16.79
C LYS A 447 -19.15 -13.57 17.64
N GLU A 448 -19.65 -13.76 18.86
CA GLU A 448 -19.95 -12.66 19.77
C GLU A 448 -18.69 -11.90 20.15
N ARG A 449 -17.60 -12.61 20.42
CA ARG A 449 -16.30 -11.98 20.66
C ARG A 449 -15.79 -11.22 19.43
N ILE A 450 -15.99 -11.74 18.22
CA ILE A 450 -15.61 -11.06 16.98
C ILE A 450 -16.41 -9.76 16.82
N VAL A 451 -17.73 -9.84 16.92
CA VAL A 451 -18.63 -8.67 16.79
C VAL A 451 -18.34 -7.63 17.88
N ARG A 452 -18.20 -8.06 19.13
CA ARG A 452 -17.86 -7.16 20.25
C ARG A 452 -16.45 -6.58 20.15
N TYR A 453 -15.49 -7.32 19.61
CA TYR A 453 -14.14 -6.81 19.41
C TYR A 453 -14.15 -5.68 18.37
N PHE A 454 -14.87 -5.84 17.26
CA PHE A 454 -14.89 -4.84 16.21
C PHE A 454 -15.82 -3.67 16.48
N ILE A 455 -16.99 -3.88 17.09
CA ILE A 455 -18.02 -2.83 17.26
C ILE A 455 -18.27 -2.48 18.74
N GLY A 456 -18.00 -3.40 19.66
CA GLY A 456 -18.33 -3.29 21.08
C GLY A 456 -17.31 -2.53 21.93
N SER A 457 -16.30 -1.87 21.35
CA SER A 457 -15.41 -0.98 22.11
C SER A 457 -16.14 0.25 22.66
N GLY A 458 -17.31 0.57 22.12
CA GLY A 458 -18.15 1.71 22.54
C GLY A 458 -17.54 3.08 22.22
N ASP A 459 -16.38 3.11 21.57
CA ASP A 459 -15.71 4.33 21.13
C ASP A 459 -15.93 4.56 19.63
N ALA A 460 -15.92 5.83 19.23
CA ALA A 460 -16.04 6.24 17.83
C ALA A 460 -14.81 7.09 17.50
N LEU A 461 -13.93 6.59 16.63
CA LEU A 461 -12.61 7.17 16.38
C LEU A 461 -12.49 7.83 15.00
N LEU A 462 -13.16 7.28 13.99
CA LEU A 462 -13.40 7.97 12.71
C LEU A 462 -14.90 8.22 12.53
N PRO A 463 -15.28 9.36 11.93
CA PRO A 463 -16.67 9.64 11.65
C PRO A 463 -17.15 8.85 10.44
N ASP A 464 -18.45 8.60 10.36
CA ASP A 464 -19.09 8.28 9.09
C ASP A 464 -18.89 9.44 8.11
N ILE A 465 -18.45 9.17 6.88
CA ILE A 465 -18.27 10.21 5.83
C ILE A 465 -19.32 10.13 4.74
N SER A 466 -20.35 9.27 4.92
CA SER A 466 -21.42 9.04 3.96
C SER A 466 -22.19 10.32 3.60
N ALA A 467 -22.42 11.20 4.58
CA ALA A 467 -23.11 12.48 4.41
C ALA A 467 -22.37 13.48 3.49
N LEU A 468 -21.04 13.34 3.35
CA LEU A 468 -20.24 14.17 2.45
C LEU A 468 -20.33 13.74 0.97
N GLY A 469 -21.02 12.62 0.67
CA GLY A 469 -21.13 12.07 -0.68
C GLY A 469 -19.86 11.39 -1.19
N HIS A 470 -18.89 11.09 -0.30
CA HIS A 470 -17.57 10.56 -0.66
C HIS A 470 -17.46 9.01 -0.60
N GLY A 471 -18.56 8.30 -0.34
CA GLY A 471 -18.55 6.86 -0.09
C GLY A 471 -19.07 6.51 1.30
N LEU A 472 -19.27 5.23 1.58
CA LEU A 472 -19.73 4.76 2.90
C LEU A 472 -18.63 4.68 3.95
N PHE A 473 -17.38 4.63 3.50
CA PHE A 473 -16.24 4.34 4.35
C PHE A 473 -14.98 4.97 3.78
N PHE A 474 -13.96 5.09 4.63
CA PHE A 474 -12.63 5.44 4.19
C PHE A 474 -12.07 4.29 3.35
N GLY A 475 -12.00 4.47 2.03
CA GLY A 475 -11.27 3.54 1.16
C GLY A 475 -9.80 3.43 1.57
N VAL A 476 -9.14 2.33 1.16
CA VAL A 476 -7.77 1.97 1.56
C VAL A 476 -6.81 3.16 1.43
N ARG A 477 -6.80 3.85 0.29
CA ARG A 477 -5.97 5.04 0.10
C ARG A 477 -6.26 6.14 1.10
N ASN A 478 -7.53 6.53 1.24
CA ASN A 478 -7.94 7.68 2.03
C ASN A 478 -7.57 7.46 3.50
N PHE A 479 -7.80 6.25 4.00
CA PHE A 479 -7.41 5.85 5.34
C PHE A 479 -5.89 5.93 5.56
N PHE A 480 -5.09 5.30 4.70
CA PHE A 480 -3.63 5.31 4.90
C PHE A 480 -2.99 6.69 4.68
N ASN A 481 -3.55 7.52 3.80
CA ASN A 481 -3.15 8.92 3.65
C ASN A 481 -3.44 9.73 4.91
N LEU A 482 -4.63 9.57 5.49
CA LEU A 482 -5.00 10.17 6.77
C LEU A 482 -4.05 9.68 7.88
N ALA A 483 -3.80 8.37 7.97
CA ALA A 483 -2.92 7.79 8.97
C ALA A 483 -1.48 8.31 8.85
N ALA A 484 -0.95 8.43 7.62
CA ALA A 484 0.38 8.98 7.38
C ALA A 484 0.44 10.47 7.75
N ASN A 485 -0.59 11.26 7.43
CA ASN A 485 -0.65 12.68 7.76
C ASN A 485 -0.72 12.92 9.28
N ILE A 486 -1.55 12.14 9.97
CA ILE A 486 -1.64 12.16 11.43
C ILE A 486 -0.30 11.79 12.05
N THR A 487 0.32 10.68 11.59
CA THR A 487 1.63 10.24 12.09
C THR A 487 2.68 11.33 11.87
N ARG A 488 2.74 11.97 10.70
CA ARG A 488 3.67 13.08 10.45
C ARG A 488 3.47 14.23 11.43
N LYS A 489 2.20 14.61 11.68
CA LYS A 489 1.84 15.69 12.61
C LYS A 489 2.20 15.35 14.06
N SER A 490 1.92 14.14 14.52
CA SER A 490 2.23 13.68 15.89
C SER A 490 3.73 13.73 16.21
N PHE A 491 4.59 13.50 15.23
CA PHE A 491 6.05 13.59 15.41
C PHE A 491 6.65 14.93 14.96
N SER A 492 5.84 15.86 14.45
CA SER A 492 6.31 17.14 13.88
C SER A 492 7.44 16.97 12.83
N THR A 493 7.29 15.98 11.95
CA THR A 493 8.32 15.61 10.95
C THR A 493 8.07 16.26 9.59
N GLU A 494 9.10 16.26 8.74
CA GLU A 494 8.97 16.68 7.33
C GLU A 494 8.17 15.65 6.54
N LEU A 495 8.39 14.35 6.81
CA LEU A 495 7.76 13.24 6.10
C LEU A 495 7.30 12.13 7.04
N ALA A 496 6.24 11.42 6.67
CA ALA A 496 5.90 10.13 7.25
C ALA A 496 5.64 9.11 6.13
N VAL A 497 6.08 7.87 6.31
CA VAL A 497 5.87 6.80 5.32
C VAL A 497 5.23 5.61 6.01
N LEU A 498 4.06 5.20 5.53
CA LEU A 498 3.37 4.00 5.97
C LEU A 498 3.20 3.02 4.80
N LYS A 499 3.39 1.73 5.05
CA LYS A 499 3.04 0.69 4.09
C LYS A 499 1.52 0.59 4.03
N VAL A 500 0.96 0.53 2.83
CA VAL A 500 -0.48 0.33 2.64
C VAL A 500 -0.78 -1.16 2.71
N THR A 501 -1.75 -1.50 3.55
CA THR A 501 -2.25 -2.88 3.69
C THR A 501 -3.69 -2.91 3.20
N PRO A 502 -4.08 -3.82 2.30
CA PRO A 502 -5.47 -3.93 1.88
C PRO A 502 -6.34 -4.32 3.08
N PHE A 503 -7.47 -3.65 3.24
CA PHE A 503 -8.52 -4.01 4.18
C PHE A 503 -9.88 -3.87 3.50
N GLY A 504 -10.84 -4.71 3.87
CA GLY A 504 -12.23 -4.54 3.52
C GLY A 504 -12.97 -3.85 4.67
N SER A 505 -13.80 -2.86 4.36
CA SER A 505 -14.80 -2.36 5.29
C SER A 505 -16.10 -2.16 4.54
N ASN A 506 -17.13 -2.88 4.97
CA ASN A 506 -18.51 -2.66 4.55
C ASN A 506 -19.37 -2.20 5.74
N VAL A 507 -18.74 -1.75 6.82
CA VAL A 507 -19.43 -1.29 8.02
C VAL A 507 -19.72 0.19 7.86
N ALA A 508 -21.01 0.54 7.81
CA ALA A 508 -21.47 1.93 7.74
C ALA A 508 -21.45 2.59 9.12
N GLY A 509 -21.38 3.92 9.16
CA GLY A 509 -21.37 4.68 10.41
C GLY A 509 -19.97 4.93 10.97
N ASP A 510 -19.92 5.49 12.19
CA ASP A 510 -18.67 5.83 12.85
C ASP A 510 -17.80 4.58 13.08
N THR A 511 -16.51 4.68 12.79
CA THR A 511 -15.56 3.57 12.92
C THR A 511 -14.92 3.57 14.32
N PRO A 512 -15.02 2.46 15.07
CA PRO A 512 -14.38 2.31 16.38
C PRO A 512 -12.87 2.11 16.31
N SER A 513 -12.17 2.32 17.43
CA SER A 513 -10.70 2.23 17.44
C SER A 513 -10.16 0.83 17.16
N ALA A 514 -10.89 -0.22 17.57
CA ALA A 514 -10.50 -1.60 17.31
C ALA A 514 -10.46 -1.91 15.80
N MET A 515 -11.42 -1.38 15.04
CA MET A 515 -11.45 -1.52 13.58
C MET A 515 -10.34 -0.72 12.90
N VAL A 516 -10.07 0.52 13.36
CA VAL A 516 -8.92 1.31 12.90
C VAL A 516 -7.60 0.57 13.13
N ARG A 517 -7.40 -0.04 14.29
CA ARG A 517 -6.21 -0.87 14.60
C ARG A 517 -6.10 -2.08 13.68
N SER A 518 -7.21 -2.74 13.39
CA SER A 518 -7.26 -3.86 12.45
C SER A 518 -6.85 -3.44 11.04
N TRP A 519 -7.34 -2.29 10.54
CA TRP A 519 -6.98 -1.77 9.22
C TRP A 519 -5.52 -1.36 9.11
N LEU A 520 -4.92 -0.83 10.19
CA LEU A 520 -3.48 -0.52 10.24
C LEU A 520 -2.61 -1.79 10.15
N GLY A 521 -3.16 -2.96 10.51
CA GLY A 521 -2.42 -4.21 10.57
C GLY A 521 -1.63 -4.34 11.89
N PRO A 522 -0.49 -5.05 11.90
CA PRO A 522 0.34 -5.23 13.09
C PRO A 522 0.76 -3.89 13.71
N ASP A 523 0.80 -3.83 15.04
CA ASP A 523 1.31 -2.64 15.72
C ASP A 523 2.84 -2.61 15.65
N GLU A 524 3.38 -1.77 14.78
CA GLU A 524 4.81 -1.65 14.54
C GLU A 524 5.43 -0.51 15.35
N PRO A 525 6.64 -0.69 15.93
CA PRO A 525 7.40 0.42 16.49
C PRO A 525 7.69 1.48 15.44
N LEU A 526 7.52 2.75 15.80
CA LEU A 526 7.86 3.89 14.96
C LEU A 526 9.24 4.43 15.32
N ALA A 527 10.01 4.76 14.29
CA ALA A 527 11.32 5.37 14.45
C ALA A 527 11.35 6.76 13.84
N LEU A 528 11.79 7.73 14.64
CA LEU A 528 12.21 9.04 14.13
C LEU A 528 13.60 8.92 13.54
N VAL A 529 13.75 9.29 12.28
CA VAL A 529 15.00 9.13 11.54
C VAL A 529 15.37 10.37 10.74
N SER A 530 16.67 10.51 10.50
CA SER A 530 17.21 11.34 9.44
C SER A 530 17.51 10.44 8.25
N ALA A 531 16.70 10.55 7.20
CA ALA A 531 16.72 9.67 6.04
C ALA A 531 17.13 10.46 4.78
N PRO A 532 18.02 9.93 3.92
CA PRO A 532 18.44 10.62 2.71
C PRO A 532 17.33 10.62 1.65
N GLY A 533 17.26 11.66 0.82
CA GLY A 533 16.21 11.81 -0.18
C GLY A 533 16.20 10.71 -1.25
N PHE A 534 17.36 10.11 -1.59
CA PHE A 534 17.39 8.98 -2.52
C PHE A 534 16.59 7.78 -2.00
N PHE A 535 16.60 7.56 -0.69
CA PHE A 535 15.86 6.50 -0.03
C PHE A 535 14.36 6.81 -0.02
N LEU A 536 14.01 8.05 0.30
CA LEU A 536 12.62 8.51 0.34
C LEU A 536 11.95 8.54 -1.03
N LYS A 537 12.70 8.86 -2.09
CA LYS A 537 12.21 8.81 -3.48
C LYS A 537 11.71 7.43 -3.90
N ASN A 538 12.24 6.35 -3.32
CA ASN A 538 11.75 5.00 -3.61
C ASN A 538 10.30 4.82 -3.14
N PHE A 539 9.96 5.35 -1.96
CA PHE A 539 8.58 5.33 -1.46
C PHE A 539 7.69 6.30 -2.22
N ILE A 540 8.19 7.49 -2.57
CA ILE A 540 7.44 8.46 -3.38
C ILE A 540 7.07 7.90 -4.75
N ARG A 541 7.96 7.10 -5.37
CA ARG A 541 7.66 6.42 -6.65
C ARG A 541 6.62 5.31 -6.52
N LYS A 542 6.57 4.65 -5.36
CA LYS A 542 5.58 3.62 -5.00
C LYS A 542 4.41 4.21 -4.19
N ALA A 543 4.27 5.54 -4.19
CA ALA A 543 3.18 6.17 -3.47
C ALA A 543 1.85 5.79 -4.13
N VAL A 544 0.79 5.67 -3.33
CA VAL A 544 -0.55 5.42 -3.88
C VAL A 544 -0.86 6.49 -4.95
N PRO A 545 -1.23 6.11 -6.19
CA PRO A 545 -1.47 7.05 -7.26
C PRO A 545 -2.52 8.12 -6.89
N ALA A 546 -2.23 9.38 -7.25
CA ALA A 546 -3.18 10.47 -7.11
C ALA A 546 -4.24 10.40 -8.22
N GLY A 547 -5.52 10.43 -7.86
CA GLY A 547 -6.66 10.56 -8.79
C GLY A 547 -7.85 9.66 -8.41
N PRO A 548 -9.09 10.08 -8.67
CA PRO A 548 -10.26 9.24 -8.39
C PRO A 548 -10.19 7.98 -9.28
N ARG A 549 -9.93 6.82 -8.66
CA ARG A 549 -10.40 5.55 -9.21
C ARG A 549 -11.80 5.37 -8.61
N GLU A 550 -12.83 5.56 -9.42
CA GLU A 550 -14.16 5.10 -9.01
C GLU A 550 -14.07 3.59 -8.73
N GLY A 551 -14.47 3.17 -7.53
CA GLY A 551 -14.44 1.76 -7.13
C GLY A 551 -13.07 1.19 -6.75
N GLU A 552 -12.21 1.94 -6.04
CA GLU A 552 -10.99 1.38 -5.44
C GLU A 552 -11.33 0.15 -4.58
N ALA A 553 -10.95 -1.04 -5.08
CA ALA A 553 -11.17 -2.29 -4.38
C ALA A 553 -9.94 -2.65 -3.55
N PRO A 554 -10.09 -3.32 -2.38
CA PRO A 554 -8.94 -3.81 -1.63
C PRO A 554 -7.98 -4.69 -2.47
N ALA A 555 -8.51 -5.38 -3.48
CA ALA A 555 -7.74 -6.18 -4.44
C ALA A 555 -6.70 -5.36 -5.24
N ASP A 556 -6.97 -4.08 -5.54
CA ASP A 556 -6.05 -3.20 -6.28
C ASP A 556 -4.73 -2.97 -5.53
N TYR A 557 -4.76 -3.12 -4.20
CA TYR A 557 -3.62 -2.96 -3.29
C TYR A 557 -2.97 -4.30 -2.91
N ALA A 558 -3.54 -5.42 -3.34
CA ALA A 558 -3.01 -6.76 -3.08
C ALA A 558 -2.00 -7.22 -4.15
N GLU A 559 -1.89 -6.53 -5.28
CA GLU A 559 -0.99 -6.96 -6.36
C GLU A 559 0.43 -6.38 -6.25
N ALA A 560 0.60 -5.22 -5.59
CA ALA A 560 1.87 -4.49 -5.53
C ALA A 560 2.10 -3.81 -4.17
N GLU A 561 3.36 -3.50 -3.84
CA GLU A 561 3.70 -2.71 -2.66
C GLU A 561 3.40 -1.22 -2.87
N TYR A 562 2.43 -0.70 -2.13
CA TYR A 562 2.11 0.73 -2.09
C TYR A 562 2.46 1.36 -0.75
N PHE A 563 2.75 2.67 -0.78
CA PHE A 563 3.05 3.46 0.41
C PHE A 563 2.20 4.72 0.46
N ALA A 564 1.73 5.06 1.66
CA ALA A 564 1.19 6.38 1.94
C ALA A 564 2.34 7.26 2.45
N VAL A 565 2.64 8.32 1.68
CA VAL A 565 3.74 9.24 1.99
C VAL A 565 3.13 10.61 2.33
N SER A 566 3.27 11.03 3.59
CA SER A 566 2.88 12.38 4.02
C SER A 566 4.06 13.33 4.00
N GLY A 567 3.78 14.63 3.88
CA GLY A 567 4.78 15.70 3.84
C GLY A 567 5.05 16.27 2.44
N LEU A 568 4.32 15.77 1.44
CA LEU A 568 4.40 16.20 0.06
C LEU A 568 3.30 17.22 -0.26
N ASP A 569 3.59 18.16 -1.15
CA ASP A 569 2.57 18.98 -1.81
C ASP A 569 1.97 18.22 -3.02
N GLU A 570 0.99 18.85 -3.70
CA GLU A 570 0.31 18.27 -4.87
C GLU A 570 1.26 17.92 -6.03
N THR A 571 2.46 18.48 -6.04
CA THR A 571 3.48 18.24 -7.07
C THR A 571 4.50 17.17 -6.66
N GLY A 572 4.36 16.59 -5.47
CA GLY A 572 5.27 15.59 -4.90
C GLY A 572 6.53 16.20 -4.29
N ARG A 573 6.49 17.46 -3.86
CA ARG A 573 7.63 18.19 -3.29
C ARG A 573 7.51 18.32 -1.77
N VAL A 574 8.64 18.34 -1.06
CA VAL A 574 8.68 18.54 0.39
C VAL A 574 8.80 20.04 0.66
N ALA A 575 7.79 20.60 1.32
CA ALA A 575 7.69 22.03 1.61
C ALA A 575 7.90 22.93 0.35
N GLY A 576 7.44 22.47 -0.82
CA GLY A 576 7.56 23.20 -2.09
C GLY A 576 8.88 23.01 -2.84
N LEU A 577 9.82 22.22 -2.30
CA LEU A 577 11.10 21.90 -2.92
C LEU A 577 11.18 20.46 -3.44
N PRO A 578 11.83 20.22 -4.60
CA PRO A 578 12.09 18.88 -5.07
C PRO A 578 12.94 18.11 -4.06
N VAL A 579 12.59 16.84 -3.83
CA VAL A 579 13.39 15.97 -2.95
C VAL A 579 14.77 15.78 -3.57
N ASN A 580 15.84 16.13 -2.84
CA ASN A 580 17.22 16.02 -3.28
C ASN A 580 17.84 14.74 -2.72
N ASP A 581 18.56 14.00 -3.57
CA ASP A 581 19.11 12.68 -3.23
C ASP A 581 20.11 12.73 -2.08
N SER A 582 20.94 13.77 -2.03
CA SER A 582 21.97 13.95 -1.00
C SER A 582 21.45 14.62 0.27
N GLU A 583 20.26 15.21 0.24
CA GLU A 583 19.68 15.90 1.39
C GLU A 583 19.06 14.89 2.35
N THR A 584 19.26 15.11 3.64
CA THR A 584 18.58 14.33 4.68
C THR A 584 17.31 15.01 5.13
N TYR A 585 16.26 14.23 5.28
CA TYR A 585 14.96 14.67 5.75
C TYR A 585 14.64 14.04 7.09
N LEU A 586 14.00 14.81 7.96
CA LEU A 586 13.44 14.31 9.21
C LEU A 586 12.14 13.56 8.89
N ALA A 587 12.17 12.24 9.04
CA ALA A 587 11.06 11.38 8.70
C ALA A 587 10.70 10.45 9.85
N VAL A 588 9.44 10.03 9.90
CA VAL A 588 8.97 8.93 10.76
C VAL A 588 8.54 7.75 9.90
N LEU A 589 9.06 6.56 10.21
CA LEU A 589 8.77 5.32 9.49
C LEU A 589 8.63 4.17 10.50
N PRO A 590 7.82 3.13 10.19
CA PRO A 590 7.88 1.86 10.90
C PRO A 590 9.28 1.24 10.86
N GLU A 591 9.69 0.59 11.96
CA GLU A 591 11.02 -0.01 12.12
C GLU A 591 11.32 -1.04 11.00
N SER A 592 10.29 -1.74 10.51
CA SER A 592 10.41 -2.71 9.41
C SER A 592 10.93 -2.10 8.10
N LEU A 593 10.68 -0.81 7.84
CA LEU A 593 11.11 -0.12 6.62
C LEU A 593 12.57 0.34 6.67
N ILE A 594 13.13 0.48 7.87
CA ILE A 594 14.50 0.99 8.09
C ILE A 594 15.48 -0.08 8.59
N LYS A 595 14.98 -1.28 8.92
CA LYS A 595 15.80 -2.40 9.32
C LYS A 595 16.89 -2.69 8.28
N ASP A 596 18.11 -2.91 8.75
CA ASP A 596 19.29 -3.22 7.94
C ASP A 596 19.69 -2.10 6.94
N LYS A 597 19.34 -0.84 7.23
CA LYS A 597 19.74 0.34 6.43
C LYS A 597 20.79 1.18 7.18
N PRO A 598 22.10 0.89 7.02
CA PRO A 598 23.16 1.55 7.80
C PRO A 598 23.31 3.06 7.50
N PHE A 599 22.78 3.54 6.37
CA PHE A 599 22.80 4.95 5.99
C PHE A 599 21.69 5.79 6.64
N ILE A 600 20.77 5.17 7.40
CA ILE A 600 19.70 5.87 8.12
C ILE A 600 20.17 6.17 9.54
N LYS A 601 20.11 7.44 9.94
CA LYS A 601 20.44 7.85 11.30
C LYS A 601 19.18 7.90 12.16
N ARG A 602 19.08 7.01 13.15
CA ARG A 602 18.02 7.04 14.16
C ARG A 602 18.20 8.24 15.09
N LEU A 603 17.09 8.87 15.46
CA LEU A 603 17.04 10.00 16.37
C LEU A 603 16.21 9.63 17.61
N PRO A 604 16.50 10.20 18.78
CA PRO A 604 15.68 9.98 19.97
C PRO A 604 14.26 10.52 19.73
N LEU A 605 13.25 9.77 20.18
CA LEU A 605 11.87 10.22 20.15
C LEU A 605 11.68 11.41 21.11
N PRO A 606 10.92 12.45 20.73
CA PRO A 606 10.52 13.50 21.65
C PRO A 606 9.75 12.93 22.85
N PRO A 607 9.87 13.52 24.06
CA PRO A 607 9.03 13.12 25.19
C PRO A 607 7.54 13.22 24.85
N GLY A 608 6.77 12.16 25.12
CA GLY A 608 5.35 12.09 24.80
C GLY A 608 5.03 11.81 23.32
N ALA A 609 6.03 11.61 22.47
CA ALA A 609 5.79 11.08 21.13
C ALA A 609 5.32 9.62 21.22
N PRO A 610 4.36 9.20 20.39
CA PRO A 610 3.87 7.83 20.38
C PRO A 610 4.99 6.86 20.00
N ALA A 611 5.02 5.68 20.62
CA ALA A 611 6.05 4.68 20.38
C ALA A 611 5.70 3.74 19.23
N THR A 612 4.41 3.54 18.97
CA THR A 612 3.91 2.59 17.97
C THR A 612 2.97 3.23 16.95
N LEU A 613 2.73 2.52 15.84
CA LEU A 613 1.85 2.99 14.77
C LEU A 613 0.41 3.14 15.26
N HIS A 614 -0.11 2.16 16.00
CA HIS A 614 -1.46 2.23 16.55
C HIS A 614 -1.60 3.40 17.50
N GLU A 615 -0.63 3.60 18.40
CA GLU A 615 -0.64 4.73 19.33
C GLU A 615 -0.65 6.07 18.59
N ALA A 616 0.19 6.23 17.57
CA ALA A 616 0.32 7.47 16.81
C ALA A 616 -0.96 7.85 16.05
N VAL A 617 -1.59 6.87 15.41
CA VAL A 617 -2.81 7.10 14.62
C VAL A 617 -4.03 7.25 15.53
N VAL A 618 -4.17 6.39 16.55
CA VAL A 618 -5.33 6.43 17.47
C VAL A 618 -5.33 7.72 18.29
N SER A 619 -4.22 8.07 18.94
CA SER A 619 -4.13 9.30 19.73
C SER A 619 -4.32 10.55 18.86
N GLY A 620 -3.77 10.53 17.64
CA GLY A 620 -3.93 11.63 16.70
C GLY A 620 -5.37 11.80 16.21
N LEU A 621 -6.08 10.69 15.96
CA LEU A 621 -7.51 10.73 15.62
C LEU A 621 -8.39 11.19 16.78
N GLN A 622 -8.09 10.75 18.00
CA GLN A 622 -8.73 11.27 19.21
C GLN A 622 -8.53 12.79 19.33
N ALA A 623 -7.31 13.28 19.03
CA ALA A 623 -7.03 14.71 19.04
C ALA A 623 -7.78 15.48 17.93
N VAL A 624 -7.98 14.89 16.75
CA VAL A 624 -8.84 15.47 15.70
C VAL A 624 -10.28 15.57 16.21
N LYS A 625 -10.85 14.47 16.70
CA LYS A 625 -12.22 14.46 17.24
C LYS A 625 -12.40 15.47 18.39
N ALA A 626 -11.47 15.53 19.34
CA ALA A 626 -11.56 16.43 20.48
C ALA A 626 -11.53 17.93 20.09
N ARG A 627 -10.91 18.28 18.96
CA ARG A 627 -10.90 19.66 18.43
C ARG A 627 -12.16 20.04 17.66
N HIS A 628 -12.95 19.05 17.25
CA HIS A 628 -14.14 19.21 16.42
C HIS A 628 -15.34 18.53 17.10
N PRO A 629 -15.97 19.17 18.10
CA PRO A 629 -16.99 18.54 18.92
C PRO A 629 -18.32 18.30 18.18
N SER A 630 -18.59 19.05 17.10
CA SER A 630 -19.73 18.79 16.23
C SER A 630 -19.39 17.67 15.24
N HIS A 631 -20.34 16.77 15.00
CA HIS A 631 -20.14 15.64 14.09
C HIS A 631 -19.83 16.09 12.65
N PRO A 632 -20.52 17.08 12.04
CA PRO A 632 -20.17 17.58 10.70
C PRO A 632 -18.79 18.25 10.60
N ASP A 633 -18.34 18.94 11.65
CA ASP A 633 -16.99 19.51 11.68
C ASP A 633 -15.93 18.40 11.78
N TRP A 634 -16.22 17.36 12.56
CA TRP A 634 -15.37 16.18 12.70
C TRP A 634 -15.24 15.41 11.38
N GLU A 635 -16.36 15.18 10.66
CA GLU A 635 -16.39 14.62 9.31
C GLU A 635 -15.47 15.39 8.36
N SER A 636 -15.68 16.71 8.30
CA SER A 636 -14.91 17.60 7.42
C SER A 636 -13.42 17.61 7.78
N ALA A 637 -13.09 17.63 9.07
CA ALA A 637 -11.72 17.59 9.55
C ALA A 637 -11.03 16.26 9.22
N ALA A 638 -11.67 15.13 9.52
CA ALA A 638 -11.15 13.80 9.19
C ALA A 638 -10.95 13.64 7.68
N TRP A 639 -11.92 14.09 6.87
CA TRP A 639 -11.80 14.05 5.41
C TRP A 639 -10.65 14.91 4.90
N ASN A 640 -10.44 16.10 5.46
CA ASN A 640 -9.31 16.96 5.10
C ASN A 640 -7.95 16.30 5.39
N GLU A 641 -7.85 15.46 6.44
CA GLU A 641 -6.64 14.69 6.71
C GLU A 641 -6.30 13.69 5.60
N THR A 642 -7.32 13.11 4.94
CA THR A 642 -7.15 12.13 3.84
C THR A 642 -6.50 12.71 2.59
N ARG A 643 -6.63 14.03 2.38
CA ARG A 643 -5.99 14.70 1.24
C ARG A 643 -4.48 14.57 1.31
N ASN A 644 -3.92 14.54 2.52
CA ASN A 644 -2.50 14.35 2.78
C ASN A 644 -1.59 15.31 1.97
N VAL A 645 -2.09 16.51 1.70
CA VAL A 645 -1.34 17.59 1.05
C VAL A 645 -0.76 18.49 2.13
N THR A 646 0.55 18.65 2.13
CA THR A 646 1.23 19.58 3.02
C THR A 646 1.42 20.92 2.28
N PRO A 647 0.90 22.04 2.80
CA PRO A 647 1.09 23.33 2.14
C PRO A 647 2.59 23.68 2.09
N PRO A 648 3.04 24.40 1.04
CA PRO A 648 4.40 24.92 0.98
C PRO A 648 4.71 25.72 2.24
N ARG A 649 5.94 25.61 2.74
CA ARG A 649 6.41 26.35 3.92
C ARG A 649 7.59 27.20 3.54
N ASP A 650 7.83 28.23 4.34
CA ASP A 650 9.04 29.01 4.22
C ASP A 650 10.21 28.19 4.76
N ILE A 651 11.25 28.04 3.94
CA ILE A 651 12.43 27.23 4.26
C ILE A 651 13.66 28.11 4.23
N TRP A 652 14.53 27.92 5.21
CA TRP A 652 15.82 28.58 5.25
C TRP A 652 16.94 27.54 5.35
N HIS A 653 17.84 27.57 4.37
CA HIS A 653 19.03 26.74 4.33
C HIS A 653 20.31 27.56 4.41
N LEU A 654 21.35 26.96 4.96
CA LEU A 654 22.72 27.38 4.77
C LEU A 654 23.43 26.32 3.93
N ASN A 655 23.78 26.65 2.70
CA ASN A 655 24.35 25.77 1.70
C ASN A 655 25.84 26.08 1.51
N LEU A 656 26.72 25.21 2.03
CA LEU A 656 28.13 25.19 1.65
C LEU A 656 28.25 24.46 0.32
N ARG A 657 28.15 25.23 -0.78
CA ARG A 657 28.14 24.71 -2.14
C ARG A 657 29.49 24.09 -2.53
N ASN A 658 30.58 24.69 -2.06
CA ASN A 658 31.93 24.18 -2.31
C ASN A 658 32.89 24.64 -1.21
N LEU A 659 33.73 23.74 -0.72
CA LEU A 659 34.98 24.02 -0.05
C LEU A 659 36.01 23.07 -0.64
N SER A 660 37.02 23.59 -1.32
CA SER A 660 37.89 22.78 -2.14
C SER A 660 39.33 23.22 -2.16
N LEU A 661 40.21 22.23 -2.35
CA LEU A 661 41.61 22.39 -2.67
C LEU A 661 41.83 21.83 -4.06
N GLU A 662 42.35 22.65 -4.97
CA GLU A 662 42.48 22.33 -6.38
C GLU A 662 43.96 22.36 -6.80
N ALA A 663 44.40 21.33 -7.50
CA ALA A 663 45.68 21.30 -8.20
C ALA A 663 45.41 21.53 -9.68
N VAL A 664 45.90 22.65 -10.22
CA VAL A 664 45.51 23.13 -11.56
C VAL A 664 46.72 23.41 -12.43
N ASN A 665 46.58 23.17 -13.71
CA ASN A 665 47.51 23.54 -14.75
C ASN A 665 46.80 24.49 -15.72
N THR A 666 47.37 25.67 -15.97
CA THR A 666 46.79 26.70 -16.83
C THR A 666 47.62 26.90 -18.09
N SER A 667 46.97 26.92 -19.25
CA SER A 667 47.56 27.21 -20.55
C SER A 667 46.90 28.44 -21.15
N ILE A 668 47.65 29.53 -21.25
CA ILE A 668 47.15 30.82 -21.74
C ILE A 668 47.66 31.06 -23.17
N THR A 669 46.75 31.39 -24.07
CA THR A 669 47.04 31.67 -25.48
C THR A 669 46.39 32.99 -25.90
N GLY A 670 47.16 33.90 -26.49
CA GLY A 670 46.63 35.15 -27.02
C GLY A 670 47.72 36.16 -27.37
N PRO A 671 47.37 37.24 -28.11
CA PRO A 671 48.30 38.34 -28.37
C PRO A 671 48.81 38.97 -27.07
N ALA A 672 50.10 39.37 -27.03
CA ALA A 672 50.74 39.95 -25.84
C ALA A 672 50.00 41.16 -25.25
N ALA A 673 49.22 41.88 -26.07
CA ALA A 673 48.40 43.02 -25.63
C ALA A 673 47.28 42.66 -24.64
N TYR A 674 46.93 41.38 -24.47
CA TYR A 674 45.95 40.91 -23.49
C TYR A 674 46.48 40.84 -22.05
N SER A 675 47.80 40.97 -21.83
CA SER A 675 48.39 41.00 -20.48
C SER A 675 47.99 42.22 -19.65
N GLY A 676 47.58 43.32 -20.31
CA GLY A 676 47.10 44.54 -19.66
C GLY A 676 45.59 44.57 -19.35
N VAL A 677 44.85 43.50 -19.66
CA VAL A 677 43.42 43.40 -19.35
C VAL A 677 43.25 43.11 -17.85
N SER A 678 42.26 43.75 -17.21
CA SER A 678 41.90 43.51 -15.80
C SER A 678 41.16 42.17 -15.59
N GLU A 679 41.72 41.09 -16.13
CA GLU A 679 41.22 39.71 -16.04
C GLU A 679 42.43 38.80 -15.86
N SER A 680 42.63 38.33 -14.62
CA SER A 680 43.79 37.54 -14.20
C SER A 680 43.98 36.25 -15.01
N ARG A 681 42.91 35.71 -15.59
CA ARG A 681 42.98 34.52 -16.46
C ARG A 681 43.62 34.78 -17.82
N LEU A 682 43.74 36.04 -18.26
CA LEU A 682 44.43 36.42 -19.50
C LEU A 682 45.79 37.07 -19.25
N SER A 683 45.99 37.63 -18.05
CA SER A 683 47.22 38.33 -17.67
C SER A 683 48.22 37.51 -16.85
N ALA A 684 47.83 36.35 -16.33
CA ALA A 684 48.73 35.44 -15.63
C ALA A 684 49.67 34.67 -16.57
N ASP A 685 50.72 34.09 -16.01
CA ASP A 685 51.60 33.14 -16.70
C ASP A 685 51.06 31.70 -16.63
N SER A 686 51.43 30.87 -17.61
CA SER A 686 51.09 29.44 -17.62
C SER A 686 51.90 28.71 -16.53
N GLN A 687 51.21 28.10 -15.55
CA GLN A 687 51.85 27.45 -14.41
C GLN A 687 50.99 26.35 -13.80
N THR A 688 51.64 25.38 -13.14
CA THR A 688 50.97 24.43 -12.24
C THR A 688 50.92 25.01 -10.82
N ARG A 689 49.74 25.01 -10.20
CA ARG A 689 49.50 25.71 -8.92
C ARG A 689 48.45 25.03 -8.05
N PHE A 690 48.45 25.37 -6.76
CA PHE A 690 47.40 25.01 -5.82
C PHE A 690 46.54 26.22 -5.50
N GLN A 691 45.22 26.03 -5.49
CA GLN A 691 44.25 27.08 -5.15
C GLN A 691 43.16 26.53 -4.22
N GLY A 692 42.68 27.38 -3.31
CA GLY A 692 41.54 27.10 -2.46
C GLY A 692 40.30 27.83 -2.98
N SER A 693 39.14 27.16 -2.93
CA SER A 693 37.86 27.76 -3.30
C SER A 693 36.79 27.45 -2.25
N ALA A 694 36.05 28.47 -1.82
CA ALA A 694 34.97 28.37 -0.84
C ALA A 694 33.73 29.14 -1.31
N ARG A 695 32.55 28.53 -1.20
CA ARG A 695 31.26 29.08 -1.64
C ARG A 695 30.19 28.74 -0.62
N LEU A 696 29.69 29.75 0.10
CA LEU A 696 28.70 29.61 1.16
C LEU A 696 27.48 30.50 0.87
N PHE A 697 26.29 29.91 0.90
CA PHE A 697 25.04 30.58 0.55
C PHE A 697 23.97 30.36 1.62
N SER A 698 23.22 31.41 1.92
CA SER A 698 22.00 31.42 2.69
C SER A 698 20.84 31.43 1.69
N GLU A 699 20.04 30.36 1.65
CA GLU A 699 18.96 30.18 0.69
C GLU A 699 17.61 30.23 1.41
N TYR A 700 16.79 31.21 1.08
CA TYR A 700 15.46 31.39 1.63
C TYR A 700 14.40 31.15 0.55
N TYR A 701 13.49 30.22 0.82
CA TYR A 701 12.38 29.88 -0.06
C TYR A 701 11.09 30.30 0.63
N SER A 702 10.26 31.11 -0.04
CA SER A 702 8.96 31.54 0.49
C SER A 702 7.92 31.59 -0.62
N GLY A 703 7.00 30.63 -0.62
CA GLY A 703 6.00 30.46 -1.67
C GLY A 703 6.61 30.47 -3.08
N LYS A 704 6.35 31.53 -3.83
CA LYS A 704 6.87 31.73 -5.20
C LYS A 704 8.26 32.36 -5.25
N PHE A 705 8.84 32.80 -4.15
CA PHE A 705 10.14 33.47 -4.13
C PHE A 705 11.26 32.55 -3.66
N ARG A 706 12.44 32.75 -4.24
CA ARG A 706 13.71 32.20 -3.76
C ARG A 706 14.72 33.35 -3.67
N LEU A 707 15.36 33.49 -2.51
CA LEU A 707 16.42 34.45 -2.25
C LEU A 707 17.69 33.70 -1.85
N ASP A 708 18.74 33.85 -2.63
CA ASP A 708 20.06 33.29 -2.34
C ASP A 708 21.01 34.46 -2.02
N ILE A 709 21.58 34.49 -0.81
CA ILE A 709 22.61 35.48 -0.43
C ILE A 709 23.85 34.72 -0.01
N GLY A 710 25.02 35.03 -0.57
CA GLY A 710 26.21 34.28 -0.27
C GLY A 710 27.52 34.98 -0.57
N ILE A 711 28.59 34.26 -0.23
CA ILE A 711 29.98 34.68 -0.39
C ILE A 711 30.69 33.59 -1.17
N SER A 712 31.45 33.99 -2.19
CA SER A 712 32.36 33.13 -2.94
C SER A 712 33.77 33.68 -2.82
N ALA A 713 34.73 32.81 -2.53
CA ALA A 713 36.11 33.15 -2.26
C ALA A 713 37.03 32.17 -2.99
N ASP A 714 37.88 32.68 -3.87
CA ASP A 714 38.91 31.91 -4.57
C ASP A 714 40.27 32.53 -4.26
N TYR A 715 41.20 31.76 -3.69
CA TYR A 715 42.52 32.24 -3.28
C TYR A 715 43.61 31.23 -3.62
N GLY A 716 44.68 31.67 -4.28
CA GLY A 716 45.81 30.83 -4.63
C GLY A 716 47.10 31.63 -4.72
N ARG A 717 48.06 31.31 -3.86
CA ARG A 717 49.37 31.98 -3.81
C ARG A 717 50.47 30.95 -3.83
N THR A 718 51.41 31.11 -4.76
CA THR A 718 52.61 30.29 -4.87
C THR A 718 53.81 31.10 -4.42
N VAL A 719 54.63 30.57 -3.51
CA VAL A 719 55.88 31.20 -3.06
C VAL A 719 57.04 30.27 -3.38
N LEU A 720 57.80 30.58 -4.43
CA LEU A 720 59.02 29.87 -4.76
C LEU A 720 60.18 30.52 -4.01
N LYS A 721 60.92 29.74 -3.22
CA LYS A 721 62.13 30.19 -2.50
C LYS A 721 63.38 29.56 -3.12
N PRO A 722 63.90 30.09 -4.23
CA PRO A 722 65.15 29.59 -4.82
C PRO A 722 66.34 29.78 -3.86
N ARG A 723 67.29 28.84 -3.88
CA ARG A 723 68.41 28.77 -2.91
C ARG A 723 69.38 29.96 -2.95
N SER A 724 69.33 30.78 -4.00
CA SER A 724 70.29 31.85 -4.29
C SER A 724 69.64 33.11 -4.89
N ALA A 725 68.33 33.24 -4.78
CA ALA A 725 67.59 34.39 -5.32
C ALA A 725 66.44 34.80 -4.37
N PRO A 726 65.92 36.03 -4.49
CA PRO A 726 64.79 36.47 -3.70
C PRO A 726 63.59 35.53 -3.87
N PRO A 727 62.74 35.37 -2.84
CA PRO A 727 61.49 34.63 -2.97
C PRO A 727 60.64 35.20 -4.10
N LEU A 728 60.30 34.36 -5.09
CA LEU A 728 59.33 34.70 -6.12
C LEU A 728 57.95 34.38 -5.56
N THR A 729 57.16 35.42 -5.27
CA THR A 729 55.76 35.25 -4.89
C THR A 729 54.90 35.54 -6.11
N THR A 730 54.06 34.58 -6.49
CA THR A 730 53.08 34.73 -7.56
C THR A 730 51.70 34.49 -6.97
N GLU A 731 50.90 35.55 -6.88
CA GLU A 731 49.48 35.44 -6.58
C GLU A 731 48.74 35.09 -7.87
N SER A 732 48.04 33.97 -7.83
CA SER A 732 47.56 33.27 -9.02
C SER A 732 46.04 33.38 -9.20
N VAL A 733 45.33 33.57 -8.09
CA VAL A 733 43.93 33.98 -8.03
C VAL A 733 43.68 34.63 -6.66
N ASP A 734 43.04 35.80 -6.66
CA ASP A 734 42.52 36.47 -5.47
C ASP A 734 41.16 37.04 -5.87
N GLN A 735 40.08 36.42 -5.38
CA GLN A 735 38.72 36.88 -5.65
C GLN A 735 37.81 36.64 -4.46
N LEU A 736 37.06 37.67 -4.08
CA LEU A 736 36.03 37.65 -3.07
C LEU A 736 34.76 38.32 -3.61
N VAL A 737 33.68 37.55 -3.72
CA VAL A 737 32.40 38.00 -4.25
C VAL A 737 31.31 37.85 -3.20
N TYR A 738 30.66 38.96 -2.87
CA TYR A 738 29.40 38.97 -2.14
C TYR A 738 28.26 39.05 -3.15
N GLN A 739 27.28 38.15 -3.10
CA GLN A 739 26.21 38.15 -4.08
C GLN A 739 24.84 37.81 -3.48
N GLY A 740 23.81 38.42 -4.04
CA GLY A 740 22.40 38.16 -3.75
C GLY A 740 21.64 37.91 -5.06
N GLU A 741 20.79 36.88 -5.11
CA GLU A 741 19.91 36.59 -6.24
C GLU A 741 18.48 36.35 -5.73
N LEU A 742 17.51 37.04 -6.33
CA LEU A 742 16.08 36.86 -6.11
C LEU A 742 15.45 36.27 -7.38
N VAL A 743 14.69 35.19 -7.23
CA VAL A 743 13.98 34.53 -8.33
C VAL A 743 12.49 34.40 -7.98
N TYR A 744 11.61 34.70 -8.93
CA TYR A 744 10.16 34.50 -8.80
C TYR A 744 9.68 33.33 -9.66
N ARG A 745 9.01 32.36 -9.05
CA ARG A 745 8.40 31.19 -9.71
C ARG A 745 7.10 31.60 -10.40
N MET A 746 7.17 31.85 -11.70
CA MET A 746 6.03 32.32 -12.48
C MET A 746 5.18 31.17 -13.01
N LYS A 747 5.80 30.17 -13.65
CA LYS A 747 5.08 29.05 -14.28
C LYS A 747 5.89 27.76 -14.28
N ASN A 748 5.21 26.63 -14.12
CA ASN A 748 5.79 25.30 -14.30
C ASN A 748 5.71 24.88 -15.77
N TYR A 749 6.80 24.32 -16.29
CA TYR A 749 6.90 23.77 -17.64
C TYR A 749 7.17 22.26 -17.56
N ASN A 750 6.27 21.46 -18.14
CA ASN A 750 6.38 20.00 -18.19
C ASN A 750 6.50 19.57 -19.66
N GLY A 751 7.71 19.63 -20.23
CA GLY A 751 7.96 19.29 -21.63
C GLY A 751 9.09 18.28 -21.82
N LYS A 752 9.64 18.20 -23.04
CA LYS A 752 10.73 17.25 -23.39
C LYS A 752 12.01 17.45 -22.54
N LEU A 753 12.19 18.63 -21.96
CA LEU A 753 13.32 18.96 -21.07
C LEU A 753 13.07 18.59 -19.60
N GLY A 754 11.95 17.93 -19.30
CA GLY A 754 11.54 17.57 -17.94
C GLY A 754 10.68 18.64 -17.27
N ARG A 755 10.48 18.48 -15.95
CA ARG A 755 9.78 19.46 -15.10
C ARG A 755 10.73 20.60 -14.78
N LEU A 756 10.40 21.82 -15.20
CA LEU A 756 11.19 23.05 -15.02
C LEU A 756 10.29 24.17 -14.50
N VAL A 757 10.88 25.19 -13.86
CA VAL A 757 10.18 26.42 -13.47
C VAL A 757 10.76 27.59 -14.27
N ILE A 758 9.88 28.40 -14.87
CA ILE A 758 10.27 29.66 -15.54
C ILE A 758 9.89 30.85 -14.66
N GLY A 759 10.75 31.87 -14.64
CA GLY A 759 10.38 33.17 -14.09
C GLY A 759 11.48 34.22 -14.14
N PRO A 760 11.16 35.46 -13.73
CA PRO A 760 12.13 36.54 -13.70
C PRO A 760 13.10 36.37 -12.54
N TYR A 761 14.33 36.85 -12.74
CA TYR A 761 15.35 36.93 -11.72
C TYR A 761 15.97 38.33 -11.67
N ALA A 762 16.48 38.70 -10.49
CA ALA A 762 17.30 39.86 -10.28
C ALA A 762 18.45 39.50 -9.35
N SER A 763 19.67 39.95 -9.64
CA SER A 763 20.83 39.72 -8.78
C SER A 763 21.70 40.95 -8.64
N ALA A 764 22.42 41.01 -7.53
CA ALA A 764 23.44 42.00 -7.24
C ALA A 764 24.68 41.30 -6.71
N ALA A 765 25.87 41.70 -7.16
CA ALA A 765 27.13 41.15 -6.71
C ALA A 765 28.17 42.26 -6.52
N TYR A 766 28.97 42.18 -5.46
CA TYR A 766 30.12 43.02 -5.21
C TYR A 766 31.38 42.16 -5.26
N ASP A 767 32.24 42.47 -6.21
CA ASP A 767 33.45 41.71 -6.58
C ASP A 767 34.69 42.52 -6.19
N THR A 768 35.48 41.95 -5.29
CA THR A 768 36.68 42.54 -4.65
C THR A 768 37.77 41.47 -4.48
N GLU A 769 38.91 41.85 -3.92
CA GLU A 769 40.08 40.99 -3.63
C GLU A 769 40.36 40.97 -2.12
N PHE A 770 41.03 39.93 -1.62
CA PHE A 770 41.51 39.78 -0.24
C PHE A 770 42.69 40.71 0.05
N SER A 771 43.61 40.85 -0.91
CA SER A 771 44.76 41.72 -0.81
C SER A 771 44.96 42.53 -2.09
N ARG A 772 45.58 43.70 -1.97
CA ARG A 772 45.93 44.52 -3.15
C ARG A 772 47.12 43.88 -3.86
N ALA A 773 47.05 43.74 -5.18
CA ALA A 773 48.22 43.42 -5.97
C ALA A 773 49.22 44.59 -5.95
N ASP A 774 50.52 44.29 -5.94
CA ASP A 774 51.58 45.31 -5.89
C ASP A 774 51.48 46.26 -7.09
N GLY A 775 51.34 47.56 -6.81
CA GLY A 775 51.21 48.61 -7.82
C GLY A 775 49.81 48.79 -8.42
N ALA A 776 48.79 48.05 -7.98
CA ALA A 776 47.40 48.16 -8.46
C ALA A 776 46.40 48.58 -7.35
N PRO A 777 45.34 49.34 -7.68
CA PRO A 777 44.27 49.63 -6.74
C PRO A 777 43.39 48.39 -6.48
N LEU A 778 42.85 48.28 -5.27
CA LEU A 778 41.92 47.20 -4.89
C LEU A 778 40.72 47.16 -5.83
N ARG A 779 40.38 45.98 -6.35
CA ARG A 779 39.21 45.78 -7.19
C ARG A 779 37.91 46.10 -6.46
N LYS A 780 37.05 46.90 -7.11
CA LYS A 780 35.73 47.28 -6.59
C LYS A 780 34.73 47.30 -7.74
N VAL A 781 34.05 46.19 -7.97
CA VAL A 781 33.07 46.07 -9.06
C VAL A 781 31.71 45.71 -8.48
N LEU A 782 30.73 46.60 -8.65
CA LEU A 782 29.33 46.33 -8.35
C LEU A 782 28.62 45.88 -9.63
N ARG A 783 28.06 44.69 -9.62
CA ARG A 783 27.29 44.12 -10.73
C ARG A 783 25.83 43.99 -10.34
N GLY A 784 24.92 44.43 -11.21
CA GLY A 784 23.51 44.11 -11.14
C GLY A 784 23.11 43.32 -12.38
N SER A 785 22.24 42.32 -12.27
CA SER A 785 21.66 41.67 -13.44
C SER A 785 20.18 41.36 -13.26
N ALA A 786 19.42 41.36 -14.34
CA ALA A 786 18.02 40.98 -14.33
C ALA A 786 17.61 40.37 -15.67
N GLY A 787 16.68 39.42 -15.63
CA GLY A 787 16.25 38.72 -16.83
C GLY A 787 15.28 37.58 -16.54
N LEU A 788 15.29 36.58 -17.41
CA LEU A 788 14.48 35.37 -17.27
C LEU A 788 15.37 34.16 -16.99
N LYS A 789 14.89 33.27 -16.13
CA LYS A 789 15.58 32.06 -15.68
C LYS A 789 14.63 30.86 -15.76
N LEU A 790 15.13 29.78 -16.34
CA LEU A 790 14.61 28.43 -16.21
C LEU A 790 15.43 27.73 -15.13
N PHE A 791 14.78 27.17 -14.13
CA PHE A 791 15.45 26.59 -12.96
C PHE A 791 14.69 25.39 -12.38
N GLU A 792 15.31 24.71 -11.40
CA GLU A 792 14.78 23.52 -10.73
C GLU A 792 14.58 22.28 -11.63
N GLY A 793 15.28 22.22 -12.77
CA GLY A 793 15.25 21.03 -13.62
C GLY A 793 16.11 19.89 -13.08
N ALA A 794 15.72 18.65 -13.39
CA ALA A 794 16.45 17.46 -12.96
C ALA A 794 17.82 17.31 -13.65
N VAL A 795 17.94 17.72 -14.92
CA VAL A 795 19.19 17.67 -15.70
C VAL A 795 19.71 19.09 -15.98
N MET A 796 18.84 19.93 -16.57
CA MET A 796 19.12 21.36 -16.74
C MET A 796 18.71 22.09 -15.47
N GLN A 797 19.69 22.28 -14.59
CA GLN A 797 19.46 22.91 -13.30
C GLN A 797 19.12 24.39 -13.46
N GLU A 798 19.83 25.08 -14.36
CA GLU A 798 19.62 26.51 -14.66
C GLU A 798 19.87 26.82 -16.13
N LEU A 799 19.07 27.70 -16.72
CA LEU A 799 19.32 28.37 -18.00
C LEU A 799 18.75 29.78 -17.90
N TYR A 800 19.58 30.81 -18.09
CA TYR A 800 19.16 32.20 -17.94
C TYR A 800 19.65 33.07 -19.09
N ALA A 801 18.89 34.14 -19.33
CA ALA A 801 19.27 35.22 -20.22
C ALA A 801 18.79 36.55 -19.64
N GLY A 802 19.64 37.58 -19.66
CA GLY A 802 19.35 38.85 -19.02
C GLY A 802 20.26 39.99 -19.44
N LEU A 803 19.99 41.14 -18.84
CA LEU A 803 20.79 42.36 -18.94
C LEU A 803 21.62 42.48 -17.67
N THR A 804 22.91 42.74 -17.84
CA THR A 804 23.87 42.92 -16.75
C THR A 804 24.46 44.32 -16.82
N THR A 805 24.61 44.97 -15.67
CA THR A 805 25.26 46.27 -15.51
C THR A 805 26.41 46.13 -14.54
N GLU A 806 27.59 46.66 -14.87
CA GLU A 806 28.77 46.65 -14.03
C GLU A 806 29.25 48.07 -13.80
N GLN A 807 29.31 48.47 -12.54
CA GLN A 807 29.88 49.72 -12.08
C GLN A 807 31.26 49.44 -11.47
N VAL A 808 32.30 49.85 -12.18
CA VAL A 808 33.70 49.65 -11.83
C VAL A 808 34.21 50.89 -11.09
N TYR A 809 34.43 50.76 -9.79
CA TYR A 809 35.02 51.77 -8.91
C TYR A 809 36.53 51.56 -8.69
N THR A 810 37.14 50.54 -9.31
CA THR A 810 38.58 50.24 -9.18
C THR A 810 39.47 51.40 -9.65
N TYR A 811 39.01 52.20 -10.61
CA TYR A 811 39.73 53.36 -11.15
C TYR A 811 38.84 54.61 -11.13
N LEU A 812 39.46 55.79 -10.98
CA LEU A 812 38.79 57.09 -11.11
C LEU A 812 39.05 57.66 -12.51
N PRO A 813 38.03 58.13 -13.25
CA PRO A 813 36.60 58.15 -12.90
C PRO A 813 35.96 56.75 -12.97
N ALA A 814 34.93 56.54 -12.15
CA ALA A 814 34.15 55.29 -12.12
C ALA A 814 33.49 55.02 -13.48
N ARG A 815 33.41 53.74 -13.87
CA ARG A 815 32.94 53.34 -15.21
C ARG A 815 31.74 52.44 -15.14
N LEU A 816 30.76 52.71 -16.00
CA LEU A 816 29.55 51.91 -16.17
C LEU A 816 29.64 51.09 -17.46
N LYS A 817 29.38 49.79 -17.37
CA LYS A 817 29.34 48.85 -18.49
C LYS A 817 27.99 48.14 -18.51
N HIS A 818 27.42 47.98 -19.69
CA HIS A 818 26.20 47.18 -19.90
C HIS A 818 26.52 45.97 -20.75
N ALA A 819 25.88 44.84 -20.47
CA ALA A 819 26.06 43.60 -21.22
C ALA A 819 24.76 42.82 -21.36
N LEU A 820 24.65 42.07 -22.45
CA LEU A 820 23.74 40.93 -22.52
C LEU A 820 24.46 39.71 -21.97
N GLU A 821 23.80 38.97 -21.11
CA GLU A 821 24.34 37.78 -20.46
C GLU A 821 23.40 36.60 -20.68
N ALA A 822 23.97 35.45 -21.03
CA ALA A 822 23.27 34.18 -21.01
C ALA A 822 24.16 33.13 -20.35
N GLY A 823 23.56 32.21 -19.60
CA GLY A 823 24.31 31.16 -18.94
C GLY A 823 23.47 29.93 -18.64
N PHE A 824 24.14 28.81 -18.36
CA PHE A 824 23.51 27.52 -18.11
C PHE A 824 24.23 26.74 -17.01
N ARG A 825 23.51 25.80 -16.40
CA ARG A 825 24.04 24.78 -15.49
C ARG A 825 23.34 23.44 -15.75
N LEU A 826 24.14 22.40 -15.94
CA LEU A 826 23.75 21.03 -16.22
C LEU A 826 24.38 20.12 -15.16
N SER A 827 23.60 19.15 -14.67
CA SER A 827 24.08 18.09 -13.79
C SER A 827 23.38 16.79 -14.14
N THR A 828 24.13 15.74 -14.44
CA THR A 828 23.57 14.45 -14.84
C THR A 828 24.38 13.27 -14.31
N PRO A 829 23.74 12.23 -13.76
CA PRO A 829 24.42 11.00 -13.39
C PRO A 829 24.81 10.22 -14.66
N LEU A 830 26.04 9.72 -14.71
CA LEU A 830 26.50 8.84 -15.79
C LEU A 830 25.94 7.44 -15.58
N ARG A 831 25.08 6.98 -16.51
CA ARG A 831 24.37 5.70 -16.43
C ARG A 831 25.34 4.53 -16.19
N GLY A 832 25.00 3.67 -15.23
CA GLY A 832 25.80 2.49 -14.87
C GLY A 832 27.04 2.79 -14.03
N THR A 833 27.24 4.04 -13.59
CA THR A 833 28.42 4.44 -12.79
C THR A 833 28.00 5.29 -11.59
N ALA A 834 28.92 5.47 -10.63
CA ALA A 834 28.76 6.39 -9.49
C ALA A 834 29.24 7.84 -9.81
N LEU A 835 29.42 8.17 -11.09
CA LEU A 835 29.98 9.45 -11.54
C LEU A 835 28.87 10.46 -11.86
N MET A 836 29.09 11.70 -11.47
CA MET A 836 28.24 12.85 -11.77
C MET A 836 28.95 13.78 -12.76
N LEU A 837 28.33 14.04 -13.91
CA LEU A 837 28.81 15.04 -14.86
C LEU A 837 28.15 16.38 -14.54
N ASN A 838 28.96 17.39 -14.26
CA ASN A 838 28.54 18.76 -14.03
C ASN A 838 29.13 19.65 -15.14
N ALA A 839 28.29 20.49 -15.74
CA ALA A 839 28.71 21.44 -16.76
C ALA A 839 28.03 22.78 -16.52
N ASP A 840 28.79 23.86 -16.51
CA ASP A 840 28.25 25.21 -16.35
C ASP A 840 29.00 26.19 -17.24
N GLY A 841 28.36 27.31 -17.56
CA GLY A 841 29.00 28.33 -18.35
C GLY A 841 28.18 29.59 -18.52
N ASN A 842 28.85 30.69 -18.83
CA ASN A 842 28.20 31.95 -19.19
C ASN A 842 28.89 32.65 -20.36
N TYR A 843 28.09 33.35 -21.13
CA TYR A 843 28.52 34.23 -22.21
C TYR A 843 28.00 35.64 -21.93
N ARG A 844 28.92 36.61 -22.01
CA ARG A 844 28.64 38.04 -21.86
C ARG A 844 29.11 38.80 -23.08
N ARG A 845 28.21 39.64 -23.61
CA ARG A 845 28.50 40.59 -24.69
C ARG A 845 28.31 42.01 -24.20
N PHE A 846 29.40 42.74 -24.07
CA PHE A 846 29.39 44.12 -23.59
C PHE A 846 28.99 45.10 -24.69
N ALA A 847 28.07 46.01 -24.36
CA ALA A 847 27.71 47.13 -25.21
C ALA A 847 28.89 48.10 -25.34
N ARG A 848 29.01 48.75 -26.50
CA ARG A 848 30.02 49.80 -26.72
C ARG A 848 29.65 51.07 -25.93
N SER A 849 30.66 51.75 -25.43
CA SER A 849 30.57 53.02 -24.72
C SER A 849 31.65 53.98 -25.22
N ARG A 850 31.37 55.28 -25.17
CA ARG A 850 32.36 56.33 -25.48
C ARG A 850 33.56 56.34 -24.51
N PHE A 851 33.40 55.72 -23.34
CA PHE A 851 34.45 55.62 -22.31
C PHE A 851 35.24 54.30 -22.38
N ASP A 852 35.06 53.52 -23.46
CA ASP A 852 35.78 52.25 -23.63
C ASP A 852 37.28 52.47 -23.86
N THR A 853 38.08 51.77 -23.09
CA THR A 853 39.55 51.71 -23.18
C THR A 853 40.03 50.55 -24.05
N VAL A 854 41.33 50.55 -24.35
CA VAL A 854 41.93 49.47 -25.14
C VAL A 854 41.79 48.11 -24.43
N TYR A 855 41.79 48.10 -23.10
CA TYR A 855 41.71 46.90 -22.27
C TYR A 855 40.28 46.42 -21.96
N ASP A 856 39.25 47.09 -22.49
CA ASP A 856 37.86 46.68 -22.26
C ASP A 856 37.43 45.52 -23.17
N LEU A 857 36.81 44.49 -22.58
CA LEU A 857 36.35 43.30 -23.28
C LEU A 857 35.02 43.56 -24.02
N LYS A 858 34.90 42.95 -25.20
CA LYS A 858 33.70 42.92 -26.04
C LYS A 858 32.89 41.67 -25.77
N ASP A 859 33.52 40.51 -25.92
CA ASP A 859 32.91 39.20 -25.70
C ASP A 859 33.68 38.48 -24.58
N ARG A 860 32.94 37.75 -23.74
CA ARG A 860 33.49 36.91 -22.67
C ARG A 860 32.71 35.61 -22.63
N LEU A 861 33.41 34.48 -22.65
CA LEU A 861 32.87 33.13 -22.51
C LEU A 861 33.61 32.40 -21.39
N ASP A 862 32.85 31.76 -20.52
CA ASP A 862 33.33 30.90 -19.44
C ASP A 862 32.62 29.54 -19.59
N LEU A 863 33.38 28.46 -19.68
CA LEU A 863 32.85 27.10 -19.75
C LEU A 863 33.59 26.23 -18.74
N ASN A 864 32.86 25.53 -17.91
CA ASN A 864 33.39 24.64 -16.90
C ASN A 864 32.75 23.25 -17.04
N LEU A 865 33.59 22.21 -17.08
CA LEU A 865 33.19 20.83 -17.18
C LEU A 865 33.88 20.03 -16.09
N LYS A 866 33.12 19.25 -15.35
CA LYS A 866 33.61 18.55 -14.16
C LYS A 866 32.96 17.19 -14.02
N VAL A 867 33.75 16.18 -13.68
CA VAL A 867 33.27 14.83 -13.39
C VAL A 867 33.54 14.53 -11.93
N SER A 868 32.50 14.38 -11.13
CA SER A 868 32.59 14.20 -9.69
C SER A 868 32.30 12.76 -9.27
N THR A 869 33.05 12.25 -8.31
CA THR A 869 32.73 11.00 -7.61
C THR A 869 32.91 11.15 -6.11
N ARG A 870 32.08 10.44 -5.34
CA ARG A 870 32.10 10.50 -3.88
C ARG A 870 33.18 9.56 -3.34
N LEU A 871 34.13 10.10 -2.58
CA LEU A 871 35.17 9.32 -1.90
C LEU A 871 34.64 8.78 -0.57
N TYR A 872 34.19 9.68 0.31
CA TYR A 872 33.71 9.33 1.64
C TYR A 872 32.77 10.42 2.18
N GLY A 873 31.56 10.05 2.58
CA GLY A 873 30.56 11.00 3.08
C GLY A 873 30.28 12.14 2.09
N ASP A 874 30.53 13.38 2.54
CA ASP A 874 30.34 14.60 1.77
C ASP A 874 31.60 15.03 0.98
N ILE A 875 32.65 14.21 0.97
CA ILE A 875 33.92 14.48 0.27
C ILE A 875 33.90 13.89 -1.15
N MET A 876 34.19 14.72 -2.14
CA MET A 876 34.23 14.37 -3.56
C MET A 876 35.61 14.62 -4.16
N ILE A 877 35.94 13.82 -5.18
CA ILE A 877 37.08 14.09 -6.06
C ILE A 877 36.59 14.41 -7.46
N SER A 878 37.17 15.43 -8.08
CA SER A 878 36.68 15.98 -9.31
C SER A 878 37.79 16.42 -10.26
N PRO A 879 38.13 15.61 -11.28
CA PRO A 879 38.76 16.14 -12.47
C PRO A 879 37.86 17.19 -13.13
N PHE A 880 38.47 18.30 -13.56
CA PHE A 880 37.76 19.38 -14.23
C PHE A 880 38.58 20.02 -15.35
N VAL A 881 37.84 20.65 -16.26
CA VAL A 881 38.35 21.45 -17.38
C VAL A 881 37.56 22.76 -17.40
N ASN A 882 38.25 23.89 -17.28
CA ASN A 882 37.69 25.22 -17.48
C ASN A 882 38.30 25.84 -18.74
N TYR A 883 37.45 26.36 -19.62
CA TYR A 883 37.83 27.10 -20.80
C TYR A 883 37.28 28.53 -20.73
N PHE A 884 38.20 29.49 -20.71
CA PHE A 884 37.90 30.90 -20.75
C PHE A 884 38.30 31.49 -22.10
N TRP A 885 37.44 32.32 -22.68
CA TRP A 885 37.70 33.00 -23.95
C TRP A 885 37.16 34.43 -23.92
N ALA A 886 37.93 35.37 -24.46
CA ALA A 886 37.50 36.76 -24.56
C ALA A 886 38.06 37.48 -25.78
N THR A 887 37.34 38.51 -26.23
CA THR A 887 37.81 39.46 -27.26
C THR A 887 37.79 40.88 -26.71
N GLY A 888 38.72 41.72 -27.13
CA GLY A 888 38.73 43.14 -26.79
C GLY A 888 37.78 43.95 -27.67
N LYS A 889 37.34 45.11 -27.17
CA LYS A 889 36.58 46.09 -27.97
C LYS A 889 37.46 46.82 -28.98
N LYS A 890 38.73 47.01 -28.63
CA LYS A 890 39.76 47.71 -29.44
C LYS A 890 41.02 46.87 -29.67
N LEU A 891 41.22 45.77 -28.93
CA LEU A 891 42.30 44.81 -29.16
C LEU A 891 41.96 43.91 -30.35
N THR A 892 42.98 43.57 -31.14
CA THR A 892 42.88 42.58 -32.23
C THR A 892 43.12 41.17 -31.70
N GLY A 893 42.49 40.17 -32.33
CA GLY A 893 42.59 38.76 -31.91
C GLY A 893 41.73 38.42 -30.69
N ALA A 894 41.91 37.22 -30.14
CA ALA A 894 41.22 36.73 -28.95
C ALA A 894 42.24 36.20 -27.93
N GLY A 895 41.94 36.36 -26.64
CA GLY A 895 42.65 35.70 -25.55
C GLY A 895 41.86 34.50 -25.06
N ALA A 896 42.55 33.40 -24.76
CA ALA A 896 41.95 32.20 -24.20
C ALA A 896 42.83 31.60 -23.10
N ASN A 897 42.19 30.93 -22.14
CA ASN A 897 42.85 30.19 -21.08
C ASN A 897 42.15 28.84 -20.91
N LEU A 898 42.92 27.77 -21.06
CA LEU A 898 42.49 26.42 -20.75
C LEU A 898 43.11 26.00 -19.42
N THR A 899 42.25 25.74 -18.44
CA THR A 899 42.64 25.26 -17.11
C THR A 899 42.17 23.81 -16.94
N THR A 900 43.07 22.92 -16.56
CA THR A 900 42.76 21.52 -16.24
C THR A 900 43.28 21.17 -14.87
N GLY A 901 42.56 20.36 -14.10
CA GLY A 901 43.00 20.02 -12.75
C GLY A 901 42.18 18.97 -12.04
N PHE A 902 42.55 18.75 -10.79
CA PHE A 902 41.81 17.91 -9.84
C PHE A 902 41.43 18.73 -8.62
N ALA A 903 40.18 18.61 -8.20
CA ALA A 903 39.65 19.23 -7.01
C ALA A 903 39.28 18.16 -5.97
N LEU A 904 39.74 18.35 -4.74
CA LEU A 904 39.21 17.65 -3.57
C LEU A 904 38.20 18.57 -2.90
N GLU A 905 36.96 18.11 -2.79
CA GLU A 905 35.81 18.97 -2.52
C GLU A 905 35.00 18.47 -1.34
N TYR A 906 34.47 19.41 -0.58
CA TYR A 906 33.47 19.18 0.44
C TYR A 906 32.29 20.11 0.21
N SER A 907 31.09 19.54 0.15
CA SER A 907 29.84 20.30 -0.01
C SER A 907 28.80 19.81 0.98
N LYS A 908 28.08 20.71 1.64
CA LYS A 908 27.08 20.34 2.62
C LYS A 908 25.95 21.35 2.73
N LEU A 909 24.72 20.83 2.74
CA LEU A 909 23.53 21.60 3.05
C LEU A 909 23.20 21.49 4.54
N PHE A 910 23.10 22.62 5.22
CA PHE A 910 22.68 22.73 6.60
C PHE A 910 21.26 23.30 6.63
N LYS A 911 20.31 22.49 7.11
CA LYS A 911 18.96 22.98 7.42
C LYS A 911 19.02 23.76 8.73
N ILE A 912 18.63 25.02 8.69
CA ILE A 912 18.53 25.83 9.91
C ILE A 912 17.24 25.36 10.60
N LYS A 913 17.37 24.62 11.71
CA LYS A 913 16.21 24.25 12.55
C LYS A 913 15.51 25.54 12.97
N ARG A 914 14.20 25.60 12.73
CA ARG A 914 13.33 26.50 13.49
C ARG A 914 12.93 25.82 14.79
#